data_AF-M9QSH5-F1
#
_entry.id   AF-M9QSH5-F1
#
_cell.length_a   1.000
_cell.length_b   1.000
_cell.length_c   1.000
_cell.angle_alpha   90.00
_cell.angle_beta   90.00
_cell.angle_gamma   90.00
#
_symmetry.space_group_name_H-M   'P 1'
#
loop_
_entity.id
_entity.type
_entity.pdbx_description
1 polymer ?
#
loop_
_entity_poly.entity_id
_entity_poly.type
_entity_poly.pdbx_seq_one_letter_code
_entity_poly.pdbx_strand_id
1 'polypeptide(L)'
;MSVFDLPRLHFSGVAVTRLPTGPRSGRYDLGTNLVLTDDGPYPPAAPPQEYHALLERSGVRFEPDGTITPEGRFHSVKGWNFGGNGHFWVDAKVVSWEREPGEVRTADPVVGRNLDMWGHYNDYLATTANRARVFDIDPASNWTTTLLIGQLGLGRLGRSHDVEYLLVGDVTGNQPPRWQNNRHIVDVGEHILAPHFRRSVVHQFVVDRSQGLHWLAGADSSAALTALRERVAADDMGGLLVQFALTNMANPVAPDAPNFWDLRGTVAPWRPAEPRSRPGGRLLSARHARPAEQPAPLHAAAVEVGAEWVTANLVNAVTVTHRAPARGPGPTHALGPRVDAGDLELRAGSDDRVIARIPREAYLSETYDRTAGIVTVPRLPGPPGAEPEALRLVTVDGDGEPVVLLTEQEITVHSDDDGLFLEHPDRVAGDDRAVPVTVRSFVRGRPAPVAGIAVHQFFNPRALPLDPCARAAGARVTDLDIVEITAVDPAEYARTATVSTDERGEAVLTVRGARAGATQLLLLPPGEELPCDPDAPGSAVRAYDNDDLLGYWPTAGAVSVRVLTDDWALARVPDDEVTFDLLYREVFAPYELLYSFMREEIFSLADRCKVETYPRLIWLMCDPRNKDKTFYMPPTRDMSEPKAQLLLRYLRLHEEQRQSPPRRAAERTPVAAITTREQLAAALRQAATIELAVMMQYLYAAWSIPTAGAGAELVRRGEWTPEQLQLACGDGGPTLDYGMRGTLLNVAREEMIHFLVINNIITATGDSFHLPAIDFGTLNEQLPVPLDFSLEGFGIGPLQRFIAIEQPDDLTVEFAGTDTLLDRGDAMYPYGSLSELYAAIREGIQRVPDLIMVAKGRAGGEHHLFMRESVNAVHPDYQLEVDDVASAVFAIDFVTEHGEGHVIESVKPDEDSHFTTFLKLSDLLMHQHTAGPGGHRVPWTPAYPVLRNPTLFPGNAAQDLVTAEAARSAMVLFNRSYAVMVQLMIQHFGYRPDGSLRRSRLMNAAIDVMTGMLRPIAELLVTMPSGRPGRTAGPSFELAVPPTYIARPDVAMRVISGQFQQLAGDAQKCPGLPERVADLMRFYADFFAHLDWTQL
;
A
#
# COMPACT_ATOMS: atom_id res chain seq x y z
N MET A 1 20.37 21.13 18.18
CA MET A 1 19.32 20.11 18.05
C MET A 1 18.76 19.83 19.43
N SER A 2 17.45 19.83 19.55
CA SER A 2 16.70 19.37 20.69
C SER A 2 16.87 17.86 20.90
N VAL A 3 16.54 17.38 22.08
CA VAL A 3 16.07 16.01 22.28
C VAL A 3 14.55 16.09 22.45
N PHE A 4 13.88 16.31 21.32
CA PHE A 4 12.44 16.58 21.19
C PHE A 4 11.99 17.85 21.93
N ASP A 5 11.67 18.90 21.16
CA ASP A 5 10.91 20.06 21.64
C ASP A 5 9.63 19.61 22.40
N LEU A 6 9.15 20.42 23.35
CA LEU A 6 7.87 20.18 24.05
C LEU A 6 6.71 20.88 23.32
N PRO A 7 5.46 20.36 23.40
CA PRO A 7 5.06 19.16 24.14
C PRO A 7 5.35 17.86 23.39
N ARG A 8 5.40 16.74 24.11
CA ARG A 8 5.68 15.39 23.57
C ARG A 8 4.48 14.48 23.82
N LEU A 9 4.12 13.63 22.86
CA LEU A 9 3.18 12.52 23.05
C LEU A 9 3.96 11.21 23.02
N HIS A 10 3.78 10.34 24.01
CA HIS A 10 4.47 9.04 24.07
C HIS A 10 3.49 7.92 23.81
N PHE A 11 3.91 6.93 23.01
CA PHE A 11 3.07 5.82 22.58
C PHE A 11 3.78 4.48 22.75
N SER A 12 3.01 3.42 22.96
CA SER A 12 3.51 2.05 23.00
C SER A 12 2.47 1.04 22.52
N GLY A 13 2.92 -0.15 22.17
CA GLY A 13 2.07 -1.25 21.74
C GLY A 13 2.88 -2.30 21.01
N VAL A 14 2.34 -2.84 19.93
CA VAL A 14 2.94 -3.92 19.14
C VAL A 14 3.08 -3.49 17.68
N ALA A 15 4.26 -3.68 17.10
CA ALA A 15 4.44 -3.61 15.65
C ALA A 15 4.36 -5.00 15.03
N VAL A 16 3.91 -5.06 13.78
CA VAL A 16 3.76 -6.33 13.04
C VAL A 16 4.47 -6.23 11.69
N THR A 17 5.30 -7.24 11.39
CA THR A 17 6.13 -7.32 10.18
C THR A 17 5.87 -8.62 9.42
N ARG A 18 5.82 -8.55 8.08
CA ARG A 18 5.86 -9.72 7.17
C ARG A 18 7.04 -9.64 6.18
N LEU A 19 8.23 -9.27 6.66
CA LEU A 19 9.48 -9.22 5.87
C LEU A 19 9.78 -10.58 5.21
N PRO A 20 9.95 -10.68 3.88
CA PRO A 20 10.17 -11.95 3.19
C PRO A 20 11.53 -12.57 3.55
N THR A 21 11.58 -13.85 3.93
CA THR A 21 12.84 -14.53 4.31
C THR A 21 13.57 -15.21 3.16
N GLY A 22 12.96 -15.39 1.99
CA GLY A 22 13.59 -16.00 0.80
C GLY A 22 14.85 -15.27 0.30
N PRO A 23 14.87 -13.94 0.14
CA PRO A 23 16.06 -13.18 -0.24
C PRO A 23 17.20 -13.27 0.80
N ARG A 24 16.83 -13.43 2.08
CA ARG A 24 17.76 -13.52 3.22
C ARG A 24 18.40 -14.91 3.38
N SER A 25 18.08 -15.86 2.50
CA SER A 25 18.60 -17.25 2.50
C SER A 25 20.10 -17.38 2.22
N GLY A 26 20.78 -16.29 1.83
CA GLY A 26 22.16 -16.32 1.33
C GLY A 26 22.30 -16.93 -0.07
N ARG A 27 21.19 -17.23 -0.75
CA ARG A 27 21.13 -17.86 -2.08
C ARG A 27 20.67 -16.91 -3.18
N TYR A 28 21.04 -15.64 -3.07
CA TYR A 28 20.70 -14.60 -4.03
C TYR A 28 21.92 -13.73 -4.32
N ASP A 29 22.33 -13.66 -5.58
CA ASP A 29 23.46 -12.85 -6.02
C ASP A 29 22.99 -11.47 -6.48
N LEU A 30 23.36 -10.44 -5.73
CA LEU A 30 22.90 -9.07 -5.94
C LEU A 30 23.59 -8.37 -7.12
N GLY A 31 24.69 -8.94 -7.65
CA GLY A 31 25.44 -8.43 -8.79
C GLY A 31 24.93 -8.91 -10.14
N THR A 32 24.29 -10.08 -10.17
CA THR A 32 23.71 -10.70 -11.39
C THR A 32 22.19 -10.82 -11.35
N ASN A 33 21.55 -10.58 -10.19
CA ASN A 33 20.13 -10.86 -9.93
C ASN A 33 19.77 -12.34 -10.14
N LEU A 34 20.72 -13.25 -9.87
CA LEU A 34 20.54 -14.70 -10.00
C LEU A 34 20.30 -15.39 -8.65
N VAL A 35 19.40 -16.37 -8.67
CA VAL A 35 19.05 -17.22 -7.53
C VAL A 35 19.91 -18.48 -7.53
N LEU A 36 20.35 -18.95 -6.37
CA LEU A 36 21.37 -19.99 -6.23
C LEU A 36 20.88 -21.28 -5.58
N THR A 37 21.53 -22.38 -5.95
CA THR A 37 21.49 -23.70 -5.30
C THR A 37 22.87 -24.02 -4.70
N ASP A 38 23.00 -25.16 -4.03
CA ASP A 38 24.29 -25.66 -3.53
C ASP A 38 25.30 -25.97 -4.66
N ASP A 39 24.81 -26.24 -5.88
CA ASP A 39 25.63 -26.56 -7.07
C ASP A 39 25.92 -25.35 -7.99
N GLY A 40 25.30 -24.19 -7.72
CA GLY A 40 25.42 -22.98 -8.56
C GLY A 40 24.08 -22.32 -8.90
N PRO A 41 24.03 -21.40 -9.90
CA PRO A 41 22.81 -20.68 -10.27
C PRO A 41 21.66 -21.59 -10.69
N TYR A 42 20.46 -21.30 -10.20
CA TYR A 42 19.23 -21.96 -10.63
C TYR A 42 18.78 -21.39 -11.99
N PRO A 43 18.38 -22.22 -12.98
CA PRO A 43 17.95 -21.72 -14.29
C PRO A 43 16.65 -20.88 -14.17
N PRO A 44 16.63 -19.60 -14.59
CA PRO A 44 15.43 -18.75 -14.43
C PRO A 44 14.19 -19.24 -15.20
N ALA A 45 14.37 -20.09 -16.21
CA ALA A 45 13.28 -20.70 -16.98
C ALA A 45 12.76 -22.03 -16.39
N ALA A 46 13.31 -22.52 -15.27
CA ALA A 46 12.85 -23.74 -14.62
C ALA A 46 11.76 -23.44 -13.55
N PRO A 47 10.86 -24.40 -13.23
CA PRO A 47 9.69 -24.12 -12.41
C PRO A 47 10.02 -23.69 -10.97
N PRO A 48 9.50 -22.55 -10.48
CA PRO A 48 9.79 -22.07 -9.12
C PRO A 48 9.47 -23.08 -8.00
N GLN A 49 8.49 -23.97 -8.22
CA GLN A 49 8.12 -25.04 -7.32
C GLN A 49 9.26 -26.06 -7.10
N GLU A 50 10.08 -26.33 -8.12
CA GLU A 50 11.25 -27.20 -7.99
C GLU A 50 12.34 -26.55 -7.14
N TYR A 51 12.56 -25.24 -7.32
CA TYR A 51 13.46 -24.47 -6.46
C TYR A 51 12.95 -24.43 -5.00
N HIS A 52 11.66 -24.18 -4.79
CA HIS A 52 11.05 -24.19 -3.46
C HIS A 52 11.17 -25.57 -2.79
N ALA A 53 11.09 -26.66 -3.56
CA ALA A 53 11.33 -28.02 -3.08
C ALA A 53 12.83 -28.34 -2.86
N LEU A 54 13.77 -27.73 -3.61
CA LEU A 54 15.21 -27.80 -3.30
C LEU A 54 15.51 -27.09 -1.97
N LEU A 55 14.94 -25.91 -1.74
CA LEU A 55 15.12 -25.17 -0.49
C LEU A 55 14.62 -25.93 0.76
N GLU A 56 13.63 -26.82 0.62
CA GLU A 56 13.13 -27.69 1.70
C GLU A 56 13.94 -28.97 1.95
N ARG A 57 14.97 -29.23 1.11
CA ARG A 57 15.85 -30.40 1.19
C ARG A 57 17.29 -30.04 1.62
N SER A 58 17.70 -28.78 1.49
CA SER A 58 18.93 -28.25 2.08
C SER A 58 18.76 -27.99 3.59
N GLY A 59 19.80 -27.51 4.30
CA GLY A 59 19.65 -26.89 5.64
C GLY A 59 19.19 -27.80 6.78
N VAL A 60 18.51 -27.22 7.78
CA VAL A 60 17.92 -27.91 8.93
C VAL A 60 16.52 -27.36 9.26
N ARG A 61 15.68 -28.20 9.88
CA ARG A 61 14.33 -27.86 10.33
C ARG A 61 14.24 -27.64 11.84
N PHE A 62 13.33 -26.78 12.28
CA PHE A 62 13.16 -26.46 13.71
C PHE A 62 11.70 -26.12 14.09
N GLU A 63 11.37 -26.35 15.37
CA GLU A 63 10.07 -26.02 15.98
C GLU A 63 10.00 -24.57 16.52
N PRO A 64 8.80 -24.05 16.89
CA PRO A 64 8.61 -22.71 17.47
C PRO A 64 9.42 -22.35 18.72
N ASP A 65 10.05 -23.32 19.39
CA ASP A 65 10.94 -23.12 20.54
C ASP A 65 12.43 -23.09 20.17
N GLY A 66 12.78 -23.38 18.92
CA GLY A 66 14.15 -23.46 18.40
C GLY A 66 14.72 -24.88 18.34
N THR A 67 14.01 -25.90 18.83
CA THR A 67 14.46 -27.30 18.81
C THR A 67 14.59 -27.80 17.38
N ILE A 68 15.76 -28.32 17.01
CA ILE A 68 16.02 -28.90 15.69
C ILE A 68 15.41 -30.31 15.61
N THR A 69 14.52 -30.54 14.64
CA THR A 69 13.81 -31.81 14.43
C THR A 69 13.66 -32.08 12.93
N PRO A 70 13.64 -33.36 12.46
CA PRO A 70 13.46 -33.66 11.04
C PRO A 70 12.11 -33.18 10.49
N GLU A 71 11.06 -33.24 11.30
CA GLU A 71 9.69 -32.84 10.97
C GLU A 71 9.40 -31.35 11.25
N GLY A 72 10.40 -30.56 11.67
CA GLY A 72 10.22 -29.20 12.17
C GLY A 72 9.51 -28.26 11.20
N ARG A 73 8.61 -27.43 11.75
CA ARG A 73 7.78 -26.46 11.02
C ARG A 73 8.57 -25.44 10.21
N PHE A 74 9.67 -24.94 10.76
CA PHE A 74 10.48 -23.88 10.16
C PHE A 74 11.76 -24.42 9.56
N HIS A 75 12.39 -23.63 8.69
CA HIS A 75 13.52 -24.07 7.90
C HIS A 75 14.66 -23.05 7.96
N SER A 76 15.90 -23.47 8.18
CA SER A 76 17.02 -22.53 8.28
C SER A 76 17.29 -21.74 6.99
N VAL A 77 16.94 -22.32 5.82
CA VAL A 77 17.19 -21.70 4.50
C VAL A 77 15.99 -20.93 3.94
N LYS A 78 14.75 -21.46 4.04
CA LYS A 78 13.55 -20.66 3.67
C LYS A 78 13.24 -19.58 4.71
N GLY A 79 13.75 -19.74 5.94
CA GLY A 79 13.35 -18.94 7.10
C GLY A 79 11.98 -19.35 7.64
N TRP A 80 11.26 -18.36 8.18
CA TRP A 80 9.96 -18.54 8.84
C TRP A 80 8.80 -17.81 8.13
N ASN A 81 9.10 -16.98 7.12
CA ASN A 81 8.13 -16.12 6.44
C ASN A 81 8.56 -15.93 4.97
N PHE A 82 8.58 -17.03 4.21
CA PHE A 82 8.97 -17.10 2.80
C PHE A 82 7.85 -16.56 1.89
N GLY A 83 6.59 -16.83 2.25
CA GLY A 83 5.38 -16.16 1.76
C GLY A 83 5.15 -14.77 2.40
N GLY A 84 6.20 -14.16 2.94
CA GLY A 84 6.15 -12.79 3.42
C GLY A 84 5.84 -11.82 2.28
N ASN A 85 4.87 -10.93 2.50
CA ASN A 85 4.45 -9.92 1.53
C ASN A 85 4.99 -8.51 1.83
N GLY A 86 5.90 -8.39 2.80
CA GLY A 86 6.51 -7.12 3.19
C GLY A 86 5.59 -6.13 3.90
N HIS A 87 4.36 -6.48 4.31
CA HIS A 87 3.52 -5.56 5.09
C HIS A 87 4.15 -5.21 6.45
N PHE A 88 3.99 -3.94 6.82
CA PHE A 88 4.22 -3.38 8.15
C PHE A 88 2.94 -2.70 8.64
N TRP A 89 2.62 -2.81 9.93
CA TRP A 89 1.61 -1.99 10.62
C TRP A 89 1.84 -2.03 12.13
N VAL A 90 1.07 -1.24 12.87
CA VAL A 90 1.13 -1.16 14.34
C VAL A 90 -0.25 -1.33 14.97
N ASP A 91 -0.29 -1.83 16.20
CA ASP A 91 -1.38 -1.61 17.15
C ASP A 91 -0.74 -0.90 18.35
N ALA A 92 -0.72 0.44 18.28
CA ALA A 92 -0.06 1.31 19.22
C ALA A 92 -1.04 2.36 19.77
N LYS A 93 -0.83 2.78 21.01
CA LYS A 93 -1.68 3.76 21.69
C LYS A 93 -0.86 4.80 22.42
N VAL A 94 -1.36 6.04 22.49
CA VAL A 94 -0.76 7.08 23.32
C VAL A 94 -0.92 6.69 24.79
N VAL A 95 0.18 6.64 25.54
CA VAL A 95 0.21 6.22 26.96
C VAL A 95 0.47 7.36 27.93
N SER A 96 1.13 8.43 27.48
CA SER A 96 1.33 9.65 28.26
C SER A 96 1.69 10.85 27.36
N TRP A 97 1.78 12.04 27.95
CA TRP A 97 2.33 13.23 27.32
C TRP A 97 3.14 14.08 28.31
N GLU A 98 4.12 14.84 27.81
CA GLU A 98 4.82 15.88 28.56
C GLU A 98 4.43 17.26 28.01
N ARG A 99 4.01 18.20 28.88
CA ARG A 99 3.98 19.64 28.55
C ARG A 99 5.21 20.38 29.08
N GLU A 100 5.72 19.91 30.21
CA GLU A 100 6.76 20.55 31.02
C GLU A 100 7.88 19.52 31.28
N PRO A 101 9.16 19.94 31.42
CA PRO A 101 10.31 19.03 31.46
C PRO A 101 10.22 17.93 32.53
N GLY A 102 10.02 16.68 32.13
CA GLY A 102 9.92 15.52 33.03
C GLY A 102 8.56 15.33 33.69
N GLU A 103 7.55 16.17 33.41
CA GLU A 103 6.21 16.01 33.99
C GLU A 103 5.31 15.14 33.11
N VAL A 104 5.34 13.84 33.40
CA VAL A 104 4.60 12.81 32.67
C VAL A 104 3.11 12.82 33.05
N ARG A 105 2.25 13.29 32.14
CA ARG A 105 0.80 13.39 32.33
C ARG A 105 0.09 12.24 31.59
N THR A 106 -0.84 11.56 32.28
CA THR A 106 -1.66 10.47 31.70
C THR A 106 -3.15 10.82 31.59
N ALA A 107 -3.54 12.04 31.98
CA ALA A 107 -4.90 12.56 31.86
C ALA A 107 -5.00 13.55 30.70
N ASP A 108 -5.44 13.06 29.54
CA ASP A 108 -5.88 13.85 28.38
C ASP A 108 -6.76 12.95 27.47
N PRO A 109 -7.80 13.46 26.77
CA PRO A 109 -8.63 12.66 25.87
C PRO A 109 -7.93 11.93 24.71
N VAL A 110 -6.66 12.25 24.40
CA VAL A 110 -5.84 11.50 23.43
C VAL A 110 -5.19 10.24 24.03
N VAL A 111 -5.03 10.16 25.36
CA VAL A 111 -4.41 9.01 26.03
C VAL A 111 -5.35 7.80 25.95
N GLY A 112 -4.81 6.65 25.57
CA GLY A 112 -5.55 5.41 25.29
C GLY A 112 -6.11 5.32 23.86
N ARG A 113 -6.01 6.39 23.05
CA ARG A 113 -6.38 6.38 21.62
C ARG A 113 -5.24 5.84 20.74
N ASN A 114 -5.60 5.37 19.55
CA ASN A 114 -4.70 4.71 18.62
C ASN A 114 -3.73 5.67 17.90
N LEU A 115 -2.55 5.15 17.57
CA LEU A 115 -1.61 5.70 16.59
C LEU A 115 -1.37 4.61 15.53
N ASP A 116 -1.57 4.96 14.26
CA ASP A 116 -1.56 4.06 13.12
C ASP A 116 -0.55 4.52 12.05
N MET A 117 -0.02 3.56 11.30
CA MET A 117 0.96 3.78 10.23
C MET A 117 0.49 3.06 8.97
N TRP A 118 -0.01 3.84 8.02
CA TRP A 118 -0.67 3.36 6.81
C TRP A 118 0.26 3.37 5.58
N GLY A 119 -0.23 2.77 4.50
CA GLY A 119 0.43 2.85 3.20
C GLY A 119 0.32 4.22 2.56
N HIS A 120 0.99 4.39 1.43
CA HIS A 120 0.58 5.39 0.46
C HIS A 120 -0.76 4.97 -0.13
N TYR A 121 -1.64 5.95 -0.42
CA TYR A 121 -2.83 5.72 -1.23
C TYR A 121 -2.44 5.25 -2.64
N ASN A 122 -3.29 4.43 -3.25
CA ASN A 122 -3.08 3.87 -4.59
C ASN A 122 -4.28 4.19 -5.48
N ASP A 123 -4.08 5.09 -6.45
CA ASP A 123 -5.15 5.71 -7.24
C ASP A 123 -6.00 4.71 -8.08
N TYR A 124 -5.40 3.61 -8.52
CA TYR A 124 -6.07 2.61 -9.38
C TYR A 124 -6.93 1.61 -8.57
N LEU A 125 -6.46 1.24 -7.38
CA LEU A 125 -7.22 0.42 -6.43
C LEU A 125 -8.11 1.27 -5.51
N ALA A 126 -7.90 2.59 -5.49
CA ALA A 126 -8.48 3.59 -4.61
C ALA A 126 -8.52 3.10 -3.16
N THR A 127 -7.33 3.05 -2.53
CA THR A 127 -7.11 2.46 -1.21
C THR A 127 -5.73 2.74 -0.58
N THR A 128 -5.64 2.82 0.75
CA THR A 128 -4.39 2.63 1.54
C THR A 128 -4.15 1.19 2.02
N ALA A 129 -5.02 0.22 1.69
CA ALA A 129 -4.94 -1.17 2.18
C ALA A 129 -3.70 -1.98 1.73
N ASN A 130 -2.84 -1.37 0.89
CA ASN A 130 -1.47 -1.82 0.63
C ASN A 130 -0.56 -1.77 1.87
N ARG A 131 -0.97 -1.05 2.93
CA ARG A 131 -0.25 -0.83 4.21
C ARG A 131 1.13 -0.19 4.04
N ALA A 132 1.76 0.13 5.17
CA ALA A 132 3.19 0.42 5.22
C ALA A 132 3.98 -0.86 4.85
N ARG A 133 5.26 -0.70 4.49
CA ARG A 133 6.14 -1.82 4.11
C ARG A 133 7.37 -1.93 5.00
N VAL A 134 7.93 -3.15 5.01
CA VAL A 134 9.24 -3.51 5.56
C VAL A 134 9.99 -4.33 4.51
N PHE A 135 11.20 -3.88 4.15
CA PHE A 135 12.08 -4.53 3.17
C PHE A 135 13.55 -4.29 3.52
N ASP A 136 14.45 -5.12 3.02
CA ASP A 136 15.90 -4.89 3.15
C ASP A 136 16.43 -4.18 1.88
N ILE A 137 17.28 -3.16 2.04
CA ILE A 137 17.98 -2.53 0.90
C ILE A 137 19.08 -3.48 0.38
N ASP A 138 19.70 -4.21 1.30
CA ASP A 138 20.63 -5.31 1.08
C ASP A 138 20.13 -6.53 1.88
N PRO A 139 19.42 -7.50 1.25
CA PRO A 139 18.89 -8.67 1.95
C PRO A 139 19.97 -9.65 2.44
N ALA A 140 21.22 -9.49 2.00
CA ALA A 140 22.37 -10.18 2.56
C ALA A 140 22.97 -9.46 3.79
N SER A 141 22.24 -8.46 4.33
CA SER A 141 22.65 -7.62 5.45
C SER A 141 21.64 -7.60 6.60
N ASN A 142 22.15 -7.63 7.83
CA ASN A 142 21.33 -7.31 9.01
C ASN A 142 21.06 -5.80 9.12
N TRP A 143 21.97 -4.96 8.61
CA TRP A 143 21.97 -3.52 8.86
C TRP A 143 20.88 -2.73 8.14
N THR A 144 20.21 -3.28 7.12
CA THR A 144 19.46 -2.47 6.14
C THR A 144 17.94 -2.63 6.14
N THR A 145 17.38 -3.37 7.11
CA THR A 145 15.94 -3.58 7.25
C THR A 145 15.20 -2.25 7.47
N THR A 146 14.58 -1.76 6.41
CA THR A 146 14.03 -0.41 6.26
C THR A 146 12.51 -0.46 6.26
N LEU A 147 11.90 0.56 6.87
CA LEU A 147 10.45 0.76 6.82
C LEU A 147 10.10 1.80 5.76
N LEU A 148 8.87 1.72 5.26
CA LEU A 148 8.28 2.72 4.38
C LEU A 148 6.81 2.92 4.76
N ILE A 149 6.51 4.10 5.27
CA ILE A 149 5.18 4.54 5.72
C ILE A 149 4.71 5.62 4.74
N GLY A 150 3.42 5.63 4.38
CA GLY A 150 2.85 6.67 3.51
C GLY A 150 1.96 7.67 4.24
N GLN A 151 1.35 7.29 5.36
CA GLN A 151 0.52 8.18 6.17
C GLN A 151 0.57 7.78 7.66
N LEU A 152 0.60 8.77 8.54
CA LEU A 152 0.37 8.69 9.97
C LEU A 152 -1.10 8.99 10.27
N GLY A 153 -1.75 8.15 11.10
CA GLY A 153 -3.04 8.47 11.71
C GLY A 153 -2.90 8.52 13.24
N LEU A 154 -3.52 9.50 13.89
CA LEU A 154 -3.47 9.65 15.36
C LEU A 154 -4.83 10.04 15.93
N GLY A 155 -5.26 9.34 16.98
CA GLY A 155 -6.37 9.76 17.82
C GLY A 155 -7.75 9.14 17.53
N ARG A 156 -7.88 8.12 16.67
CA ARG A 156 -9.13 7.33 16.60
C ARG A 156 -9.33 6.46 17.85
N LEU A 157 -10.57 6.06 18.13
CA LEU A 157 -10.87 5.11 19.21
C LEU A 157 -11.86 4.04 18.72
N GLY A 158 -11.32 2.91 18.27
CA GLY A 158 -12.10 1.92 17.52
C GLY A 158 -12.09 2.26 16.04
N ARG A 159 -13.26 2.35 15.40
CA ARG A 159 -13.42 2.68 13.98
C ARG A 159 -13.43 4.19 13.80
N SER A 160 -12.81 4.75 12.77
CA SER A 160 -12.82 6.20 12.54
C SER A 160 -14.23 6.77 12.29
N HIS A 161 -15.18 5.98 11.79
CA HIS A 161 -16.59 6.38 11.66
C HIS A 161 -17.42 6.21 12.95
N ASP A 162 -16.87 5.59 14.01
CA ASP A 162 -17.43 5.61 15.37
C ASP A 162 -16.81 6.76 16.19
N VAL A 163 -15.47 6.90 16.14
CA VAL A 163 -14.68 7.96 16.78
C VAL A 163 -13.47 8.29 15.91
N GLU A 164 -13.56 9.44 15.25
CA GLU A 164 -12.61 9.98 14.27
C GLU A 164 -11.15 10.05 14.76
N TYR A 165 -10.23 10.05 13.78
CA TYR A 165 -8.86 10.53 14.01
C TYR A 165 -8.87 12.01 14.39
N LEU A 166 -7.91 12.42 15.22
CA LEU A 166 -7.72 13.82 15.62
C LEU A 166 -6.62 14.51 14.79
N LEU A 167 -5.76 13.71 14.14
CA LEU A 167 -4.69 14.16 13.27
C LEU A 167 -4.38 13.08 12.22
N VAL A 168 -4.14 13.52 10.98
CA VAL A 168 -3.57 12.70 9.90
C VAL A 168 -2.40 13.43 9.26
N GLY A 169 -1.48 12.68 8.63
CA GLY A 169 -0.21 13.23 8.15
C GLY A 169 0.45 12.39 7.07
N ASP A 170 0.64 12.93 5.87
CA ASP A 170 1.39 12.22 4.82
C ASP A 170 2.88 12.06 5.20
N VAL A 171 3.49 10.92 4.85
CA VAL A 171 4.88 10.55 5.22
C VAL A 171 5.69 10.27 3.96
N THR A 172 6.90 10.82 3.88
CA THR A 172 7.72 10.81 2.65
C THR A 172 9.11 10.20 2.84
N GLY A 173 9.58 9.48 1.81
CA GLY A 173 10.90 8.83 1.79
C GLY A 173 10.99 7.55 2.64
N ASN A 174 12.18 6.95 2.70
CA ASN A 174 12.45 5.74 3.47
C ASN A 174 12.63 6.04 4.97
N GLN A 175 12.34 5.05 5.83
CA GLN A 175 12.62 5.07 7.27
C GLN A 175 13.71 4.05 7.63
N PRO A 176 14.99 4.37 7.33
CA PRO A 176 16.11 3.45 7.55
C PRO A 176 16.34 3.14 9.05
N PRO A 177 16.91 1.96 9.36
CA PRO A 177 17.13 1.48 10.73
C PRO A 177 18.30 2.19 11.44
N ARG A 178 18.02 2.83 12.57
CA ARG A 178 18.95 3.67 13.36
C ARG A 178 19.33 3.01 14.69
N TRP A 179 20.49 3.40 15.22
CA TRP A 179 21.04 2.97 16.51
C TRP A 179 20.78 1.50 16.84
N GLN A 180 21.17 0.61 15.94
CA GLN A 180 20.79 -0.79 16.00
C GLN A 180 21.61 -1.48 17.11
N ASN A 181 20.92 -1.93 18.17
CA ASN A 181 21.54 -2.55 19.33
C ASN A 181 21.31 -4.07 19.25
N ASN A 182 22.28 -4.80 18.72
CA ASN A 182 22.19 -6.27 18.55
C ASN A 182 22.33 -7.04 19.88
N ARG A 183 22.52 -6.34 21.01
CA ARG A 183 22.64 -6.90 22.37
C ARG A 183 21.66 -6.24 23.36
N HIS A 184 20.53 -5.70 22.86
CA HIS A 184 19.54 -5.01 23.69
C HIS A 184 18.92 -5.94 24.75
N ILE A 185 18.75 -7.23 24.44
CA ILE A 185 18.47 -8.26 25.44
C ILE A 185 19.74 -9.10 25.68
N VAL A 186 20.18 -9.15 26.94
CA VAL A 186 21.44 -9.81 27.37
C VAL A 186 21.30 -11.33 27.40
N ASP A 187 20.11 -11.88 27.69
CA ASP A 187 19.80 -13.29 27.49
C ASP A 187 18.45 -13.54 26.80
N VAL A 188 18.41 -14.49 25.87
CA VAL A 188 17.20 -14.97 25.17
C VAL A 188 17.14 -16.49 25.08
N GLY A 189 18.04 -17.21 25.78
CA GLY A 189 18.23 -18.65 25.64
C GLY A 189 18.93 -19.08 24.35
N GLU A 190 19.05 -20.40 24.18
CA GLU A 190 19.54 -21.01 22.94
C GLU A 190 18.40 -21.12 21.91
N HIS A 191 18.51 -20.42 20.78
CA HIS A 191 17.57 -20.53 19.67
C HIS A 191 18.24 -20.06 18.37
N ILE A 192 17.95 -20.70 17.24
CA ILE A 192 18.48 -20.32 15.91
C ILE A 192 18.13 -18.87 15.48
N LEU A 193 17.16 -18.22 16.13
CA LEU A 193 16.73 -16.84 15.87
C LEU A 193 17.16 -15.85 16.97
N ALA A 194 18.02 -16.27 17.90
CA ALA A 194 18.51 -15.43 18.99
C ALA A 194 19.06 -14.05 18.54
N PRO A 195 19.77 -13.89 17.39
CA PRO A 195 20.17 -12.58 16.90
C PRO A 195 19.00 -11.61 16.63
N HIS A 196 17.85 -12.13 16.18
CA HIS A 196 16.65 -11.32 15.96
C HIS A 196 15.95 -10.98 17.28
N PHE A 197 15.88 -11.92 18.23
CA PHE A 197 15.25 -11.69 19.54
C PHE A 197 16.02 -10.68 20.39
N ARG A 198 17.36 -10.67 20.31
CA ARG A 198 18.25 -9.78 21.09
C ARG A 198 18.24 -8.32 20.61
N ARG A 199 17.78 -8.07 19.38
CA ARG A 199 17.96 -6.81 18.68
C ARG A 199 16.94 -5.74 19.09
N SER A 200 17.40 -4.50 19.16
CA SER A 200 16.59 -3.28 19.10
C SER A 200 16.98 -2.45 17.88
N VAL A 201 15.99 -1.85 17.21
CA VAL A 201 16.19 -0.89 16.12
C VAL A 201 15.34 0.34 16.37
N VAL A 202 15.90 1.53 16.19
CA VAL A 202 15.17 2.81 16.20
C VAL A 202 14.80 3.18 14.76
N HIS A 203 13.59 3.63 14.52
CA HIS A 203 13.18 4.27 13.27
C HIS A 203 12.67 5.67 13.56
N GLN A 204 12.82 6.58 12.59
CA GLN A 204 12.35 7.95 12.70
C GLN A 204 11.86 8.47 11.35
N PHE A 205 10.80 9.28 11.38
CA PHE A 205 10.32 10.04 10.24
C PHE A 205 9.76 11.40 10.67
N VAL A 206 9.42 12.21 9.68
CA VAL A 206 8.78 13.51 9.82
C VAL A 206 7.51 13.52 8.99
N VAL A 207 6.45 14.11 9.56
CA VAL A 207 5.27 14.59 8.84
C VAL A 207 5.44 16.09 8.69
N ASP A 208 5.61 16.57 7.46
CA ASP A 208 5.91 17.98 7.19
C ASP A 208 4.62 18.83 7.14
N ARG A 209 4.65 20.00 7.78
CA ARG A 209 3.52 20.94 7.86
C ARG A 209 3.07 21.44 6.49
N SER A 210 3.95 21.41 5.50
CA SER A 210 3.67 21.77 4.10
C SER A 210 3.28 20.57 3.21
N GLN A 211 3.37 19.34 3.73
CA GLN A 211 3.10 18.10 2.98
C GLN A 211 2.09 17.22 3.74
N GLY A 212 0.82 17.65 3.75
CA GLY A 212 -0.30 16.80 4.18
C GLY A 212 -0.49 16.60 5.68
N LEU A 213 0.02 17.51 6.54
CA LEU A 213 -0.30 17.51 7.98
C LEU A 213 -1.65 18.19 8.25
N HIS A 214 -2.66 17.42 8.67
CA HIS A 214 -4.01 17.93 8.96
C HIS A 214 -4.42 17.64 10.41
N TRP A 215 -4.99 18.66 11.06
CA TRP A 215 -5.61 18.57 12.38
C TRP A 215 -7.12 18.48 12.18
N LEU A 216 -7.73 17.40 12.62
CA LEU A 216 -9.12 17.06 12.29
C LEU A 216 -10.10 17.58 13.34
N ALA A 217 -11.40 17.36 13.10
CA ALA A 217 -12.45 17.69 14.04
C ALA A 217 -12.19 17.06 15.43
N GLY A 218 -12.61 17.78 16.48
CA GLY A 218 -12.40 17.34 17.86
C GLY A 218 -10.95 17.37 18.39
N ALA A 219 -9.93 17.71 17.59
CA ALA A 219 -8.54 17.84 18.06
C ALA A 219 -8.41 18.80 19.26
N ASP A 220 -9.22 19.87 19.25
CA ASP A 220 -9.35 20.88 20.31
C ASP A 220 -9.84 20.31 21.66
N SER A 221 -10.40 19.10 21.69
CA SER A 221 -10.79 18.43 22.94
C SER A 221 -9.58 17.90 23.73
N SER A 222 -8.42 17.76 23.08
CA SER A 222 -7.16 17.37 23.70
C SER A 222 -6.32 18.62 23.99
N ALA A 223 -5.96 18.82 25.26
CA ALA A 223 -5.03 19.87 25.66
C ALA A 223 -3.61 19.56 25.18
N ALA A 224 -3.27 18.27 25.07
CA ALA A 224 -2.01 17.79 24.53
C ALA A 224 -1.87 18.11 23.03
N LEU A 225 -2.88 17.78 22.20
CA LEU A 225 -2.88 18.11 20.77
C LEU A 225 -3.01 19.61 20.52
N THR A 226 -3.81 20.34 21.31
CA THR A 226 -3.90 21.80 21.22
C THR A 226 -2.54 22.45 21.41
N ALA A 227 -1.82 22.10 22.48
CA ALA A 227 -0.47 22.62 22.74
C ALA A 227 0.56 22.17 21.67
N LEU A 228 0.40 20.96 21.11
CA LEU A 228 1.26 20.46 20.03
C LEU A 228 1.04 21.26 18.73
N ARG A 229 -0.22 21.54 18.38
CA ARG A 229 -0.59 22.40 17.23
C ARG A 229 -0.12 23.83 17.41
N GLU A 230 -0.34 24.43 18.59
CA GLU A 230 0.17 25.77 18.94
C GLU A 230 1.68 25.85 18.75
N ARG A 231 2.43 24.83 19.20
CA ARG A 231 3.88 24.78 19.02
C ARG A 231 4.27 24.67 17.55
N VAL A 232 3.68 23.72 16.82
CA VAL A 232 3.95 23.42 15.40
C VAL A 232 3.53 24.56 14.46
N ALA A 233 2.64 25.46 14.88
CA ALA A 233 2.26 26.64 14.12
C ALA A 233 3.36 27.73 14.06
N ALA A 234 4.38 27.68 14.92
CA ALA A 234 5.45 28.67 14.96
C ALA A 234 6.36 28.64 13.71
N ASP A 235 6.99 29.77 13.39
CA ASP A 235 7.85 29.93 12.21
C ASP A 235 9.15 29.10 12.27
N ASP A 236 9.57 28.65 13.46
CA ASP A 236 10.77 27.84 13.66
C ASP A 236 10.51 26.31 13.54
N MET A 237 9.28 25.91 13.24
CA MET A 237 8.83 24.53 13.11
C MET A 237 8.50 24.15 11.67
N GLY A 238 8.90 22.94 11.28
CA GLY A 238 8.61 22.34 9.97
C GLY A 238 7.47 21.33 9.99
N GLY A 239 7.03 20.84 11.16
CA GLY A 239 6.03 19.78 11.26
C GLY A 239 6.16 18.96 12.53
N LEU A 240 5.87 17.67 12.45
CA LEU A 240 6.03 16.69 13.52
C LEU A 240 7.12 15.68 13.19
N LEU A 241 7.89 15.27 14.21
CA LEU A 241 8.82 14.15 14.18
C LEU A 241 8.21 12.99 14.96
N VAL A 242 8.29 11.79 14.39
CA VAL A 242 7.89 10.53 15.04
C VAL A 242 9.12 9.64 15.14
N GLN A 243 9.50 9.25 16.35
CA GLN A 243 10.56 8.26 16.60
C GLN A 243 9.99 7.08 17.38
N PHE A 244 10.39 5.86 17.03
CA PHE A 244 10.01 4.65 17.75
C PHE A 244 11.12 3.60 17.71
N ALA A 245 11.14 2.70 18.68
CA ALA A 245 11.98 1.51 18.66
C ALA A 245 11.15 0.24 18.54
N LEU A 246 11.66 -0.72 17.77
CA LEU A 246 11.19 -2.09 17.68
C LEU A 246 12.14 -2.99 18.48
N THR A 247 11.59 -3.84 19.36
CA THR A 247 12.35 -4.78 20.21
C THR A 247 11.63 -6.12 20.37
N ASN A 248 12.29 -7.11 20.98
CA ASN A 248 11.66 -8.33 21.51
C ASN A 248 10.72 -9.06 20.52
N MET A 249 11.22 -9.35 19.32
CA MET A 249 10.50 -10.16 18.33
C MET A 249 9.94 -11.44 18.97
N ALA A 250 8.65 -11.69 18.79
CA ALA A 250 7.97 -12.90 19.27
C ALA A 250 8.45 -14.16 18.53
N ASN A 251 8.45 -15.32 19.20
CA ASN A 251 8.69 -16.60 18.53
C ASN A 251 7.64 -16.83 17.41
N PRO A 252 8.06 -17.14 16.17
CA PRO A 252 7.15 -17.55 15.09
C PRO A 252 6.35 -18.81 15.47
N VAL A 253 5.06 -18.87 15.10
CA VAL A 253 4.14 -19.97 15.52
C VAL A 253 3.77 -20.95 14.41
N ALA A 254 3.73 -20.45 13.18
CA ALA A 254 3.53 -21.19 11.95
C ALA A 254 4.30 -20.46 10.83
N PRO A 255 4.70 -21.15 9.74
CA PRO A 255 5.25 -20.49 8.55
C PRO A 255 4.34 -19.38 8.03
N ASP A 256 4.95 -18.29 7.56
CA ASP A 256 4.32 -17.20 6.82
C ASP A 256 3.28 -16.38 7.63
N ALA A 257 3.14 -16.70 8.92
CA ALA A 257 2.39 -15.94 9.91
C ALA A 257 3.13 -14.64 10.29
N PRO A 258 2.42 -13.54 10.60
CA PRO A 258 3.05 -12.28 10.93
C PRO A 258 3.94 -12.35 12.18
N ASN A 259 5.08 -11.65 12.16
CA ASN A 259 5.95 -11.50 13.33
C ASN A 259 5.56 -10.25 14.13
N PHE A 260 5.55 -10.37 15.44
CA PHE A 260 5.18 -9.31 16.37
C PHE A 260 6.42 -8.81 17.12
N TRP A 261 6.50 -7.50 17.34
CA TRP A 261 7.59 -6.82 18.05
C TRP A 261 7.01 -5.87 19.10
N ASP A 262 7.66 -5.71 20.24
CA ASP A 262 7.33 -4.64 21.17
C ASP A 262 7.71 -3.29 20.55
N LEU A 263 6.82 -2.31 20.66
CA LEU A 263 6.99 -0.97 20.12
C LEU A 263 6.79 0.09 21.22
N ARG A 264 7.71 1.06 21.27
CA ARG A 264 7.57 2.31 22.05
C ARG A 264 8.13 3.49 21.27
N GLY A 265 7.53 4.67 21.40
CA GLY A 265 7.95 5.85 20.65
C GLY A 265 7.40 7.17 21.19
N THR A 266 7.83 8.26 20.55
CA THR A 266 7.45 9.64 20.87
C THR A 266 7.11 10.41 19.58
N VAL A 267 6.05 11.23 19.65
CA VAL A 267 5.70 12.26 18.66
C VAL A 267 6.01 13.62 19.27
N ALA A 268 6.70 14.49 18.53
CA ALA A 268 7.13 15.81 18.99
C ALA A 268 7.15 16.83 17.82
N PRO A 269 7.20 18.14 18.10
CA PRO A 269 7.47 19.17 17.09
C PRO A 269 8.84 18.96 16.43
N TRP A 270 8.97 19.33 15.15
CA TRP A 270 10.19 19.17 14.36
C TRP A 270 10.73 20.51 13.83
N ARG A 271 12.07 20.64 13.81
CA ARG A 271 12.80 21.77 13.22
C ARG A 271 13.45 21.35 11.89
N PRO A 272 13.32 22.12 10.79
CA PRO A 272 14.02 21.83 9.54
C PRO A 272 15.56 21.74 9.67
N ALA A 273 16.13 22.38 10.69
CA ALA A 273 17.55 22.31 11.05
C ALA A 273 17.96 21.03 11.80
N GLU A 274 17.05 20.07 11.97
CA GLU A 274 17.28 18.75 12.57
C GLU A 274 17.09 17.65 11.51
N PRO A 275 17.79 16.51 11.63
CA PRO A 275 17.57 15.37 10.74
C PRO A 275 16.12 14.87 10.79
N ARG A 276 15.55 14.59 9.62
CA ARG A 276 14.27 13.87 9.47
C ARG A 276 14.38 12.43 9.98
N SER A 277 15.46 11.72 9.61
CA SER A 277 15.56 10.26 9.79
C SER A 277 16.58 9.81 10.85
N ARG A 278 17.25 10.72 11.57
CA ARG A 278 18.15 10.39 12.70
C ARG A 278 17.79 11.13 14.00
N PRO A 279 18.00 10.53 15.19
CA PRO A 279 17.75 11.18 16.47
C PRO A 279 18.56 12.48 16.65
N GLY A 280 17.89 13.55 17.06
CA GLY A 280 18.53 14.82 17.41
C GLY A 280 19.22 14.81 18.77
N GLY A 281 20.14 15.75 18.97
CA GLY A 281 20.86 15.99 20.23
C GLY A 281 22.39 15.82 20.09
N ARG A 282 23.09 15.71 21.21
CA ARG A 282 24.53 15.41 21.29
C ARG A 282 24.70 13.89 21.40
N LEU A 283 25.30 13.24 20.40
CA LEU A 283 25.41 11.79 20.33
C LEU A 283 26.51 11.26 21.25
N LEU A 284 26.14 10.44 22.23
CA LEU A 284 27.05 9.73 23.13
C LEU A 284 27.09 8.23 22.76
N SER A 285 28.29 7.65 22.70
CA SER A 285 28.53 6.28 22.24
C SER A 285 29.59 5.55 23.06
N ALA A 286 29.55 4.22 23.08
CA ALA A 286 30.58 3.39 23.71
C ALA A 286 31.88 3.27 22.87
N ARG A 287 31.84 3.64 21.57
CA ARG A 287 32.90 3.42 20.56
C ARG A 287 34.26 4.00 20.97
N HIS A 288 34.27 5.15 21.64
CA HIS A 288 35.47 5.81 22.15
C HIS A 288 35.68 5.63 23.67
N ALA A 289 34.83 4.85 24.34
CA ALA A 289 34.86 4.63 25.79
C ALA A 289 35.44 3.26 26.17
N ARG A 290 35.28 2.23 25.31
CA ARG A 290 35.72 0.85 25.59
C ARG A 290 36.23 0.13 24.33
N PRO A 291 37.13 -0.86 24.46
CA PRO A 291 37.45 -1.79 23.37
C PRO A 291 36.21 -2.60 22.95
N ALA A 292 36.05 -2.84 21.64
CA ALA A 292 34.88 -3.51 21.06
C ALA A 292 34.56 -4.90 21.64
N GLU A 293 35.57 -5.59 22.17
CA GLU A 293 35.44 -6.92 22.78
C GLU A 293 34.70 -6.91 24.14
N GLN A 294 34.53 -5.74 24.79
CA GLN A 294 33.87 -5.62 26.09
C GLN A 294 32.41 -5.15 25.96
N PRO A 295 31.42 -5.86 26.55
CA PRO A 295 30.05 -5.37 26.61
C PRO A 295 29.96 -4.03 27.36
N ALA A 296 29.36 -3.02 26.73
CA ALA A 296 28.92 -1.81 27.40
C ALA A 296 27.53 -2.06 28.03
N PRO A 297 27.26 -1.61 29.27
CA PRO A 297 25.94 -1.77 29.90
C PRO A 297 24.88 -0.86 29.24
N LEU A 298 25.34 0.24 28.64
CA LEU A 298 24.55 1.18 27.84
C LEU A 298 25.04 1.18 26.39
N HIS A 299 24.09 1.28 25.47
CA HIS A 299 24.30 1.54 24.04
C HIS A 299 24.25 3.07 23.77
N ALA A 300 24.22 3.47 22.49
CA ALA A 300 24.11 4.86 22.07
C ALA A 300 22.94 5.62 22.72
N ALA A 301 23.16 6.91 23.01
CA ALA A 301 22.18 7.84 23.55
C ALA A 301 22.36 9.23 22.90
N ALA A 302 21.33 10.08 22.91
CA ALA A 302 21.48 11.50 22.59
C ALA A 302 21.09 12.38 23.77
N VAL A 303 21.81 13.50 23.95
CA VAL A 303 21.62 14.41 25.08
C VAL A 303 21.47 15.86 24.62
N GLU A 304 20.49 16.56 25.16
CA GLU A 304 20.38 18.02 25.10
C GLU A 304 20.75 18.63 26.45
N VAL A 305 21.66 19.59 26.44
CA VAL A 305 22.02 20.40 27.62
C VAL A 305 21.38 21.77 27.48
N GLY A 306 20.20 21.94 28.07
CA GLY A 306 19.44 23.19 28.08
C GLY A 306 19.95 24.19 29.12
N ALA A 307 19.19 25.28 29.32
CA ALA A 307 19.51 26.28 30.33
C ALA A 307 19.40 25.71 31.75
N GLU A 308 18.26 25.11 32.08
CA GLU A 308 17.89 24.60 33.42
C GLU A 308 17.76 23.07 33.49
N TRP A 309 17.66 22.40 32.34
CA TRP A 309 17.34 20.98 32.23
C TRP A 309 18.31 20.27 31.28
N VAL A 310 18.49 18.97 31.51
CA VAL A 310 19.15 18.05 30.59
C VAL A 310 18.14 16.98 30.18
N THR A 311 17.92 16.83 28.87
CA THR A 311 17.07 15.75 28.32
C THR A 311 17.98 14.70 27.68
N ALA A 312 17.78 13.43 28.03
CA ALA A 312 18.44 12.29 27.41
C ALA A 312 17.42 11.40 26.69
N ASN A 313 17.71 11.05 25.44
CA ASN A 313 17.02 9.98 24.72
C ASN A 313 17.79 8.68 24.93
N LEU A 314 17.14 7.75 25.62
CA LEU A 314 17.66 6.44 25.99
C LEU A 314 16.85 5.28 25.37
N VAL A 315 15.94 5.54 24.40
CA VAL A 315 14.90 4.61 23.87
C VAL A 315 15.34 3.14 23.69
N ASN A 316 16.59 2.93 23.27
CA ASN A 316 17.28 1.65 23.02
C ASN A 316 18.61 1.51 23.79
N ALA A 317 19.01 2.53 24.55
CA ALA A 317 20.31 2.66 25.21
C ALA A 317 20.45 1.68 26.38
N VAL A 318 19.45 1.63 27.26
CA VAL A 318 19.45 0.74 28.43
C VAL A 318 19.07 -0.67 27.99
N THR A 319 19.93 -1.64 28.31
CA THR A 319 19.75 -3.06 27.99
C THR A 319 18.82 -3.77 28.97
N VAL A 320 18.32 -4.95 28.58
CA VAL A 320 17.39 -5.78 29.35
C VAL A 320 18.06 -7.10 29.73
N THR A 321 17.91 -7.52 30.99
CA THR A 321 18.64 -8.69 31.53
C THR A 321 18.31 -9.99 30.81
N HIS A 322 17.04 -10.29 30.56
CA HIS A 322 16.63 -11.54 29.92
C HIS A 322 15.24 -11.44 29.27
N ARG A 323 14.90 -12.44 28.46
CA ARG A 323 13.58 -12.68 27.85
C ARG A 323 12.99 -13.98 28.40
N ALA A 324 11.73 -13.96 28.82
CA ALA A 324 11.07 -15.14 29.37
C ALA A 324 10.82 -16.22 28.29
N PRO A 325 10.87 -17.52 28.66
CA PRO A 325 10.49 -18.60 27.74
C PRO A 325 9.03 -18.55 27.29
N ALA A 326 8.15 -18.01 28.15
CA ALA A 326 6.72 -17.86 27.88
C ALA A 326 6.36 -16.47 27.35
N ARG A 327 5.22 -16.40 26.65
CA ARG A 327 4.60 -15.12 26.24
C ARG A 327 4.10 -14.32 27.44
N GLY A 328 4.10 -13.00 27.29
CA GLY A 328 3.45 -12.09 28.22
C GLY A 328 1.93 -12.05 28.02
N PRO A 329 1.25 -10.98 28.49
CA PRO A 329 -0.16 -10.73 28.17
C PRO A 329 -0.42 -10.46 26.68
N GLY A 330 0.60 -10.01 25.94
CA GLY A 330 0.58 -9.77 24.49
C GLY A 330 1.17 -10.92 23.66
N PRO A 331 1.37 -10.71 22.34
CA PRO A 331 1.94 -11.73 21.45
C PRO A 331 3.45 -11.97 21.66
N THR A 332 4.14 -11.01 22.27
CA THR A 332 5.58 -11.00 22.59
C THR A 332 5.89 -11.69 23.92
N HIS A 333 7.17 -11.89 24.20
CA HIS A 333 7.64 -12.59 25.42
C HIS A 333 7.81 -11.61 26.57
N ALA A 334 7.53 -12.02 27.81
CA ALA A 334 7.75 -11.14 28.95
C ALA A 334 9.25 -10.79 29.07
N LEU A 335 9.56 -9.52 29.29
CA LEU A 335 10.93 -9.05 29.50
C LEU A 335 11.29 -9.03 30.99
N GLY A 336 12.55 -9.33 31.28
CA GLY A 336 13.14 -9.14 32.60
C GLY A 336 13.35 -7.67 32.95
N PRO A 337 13.87 -7.37 34.16
CA PRO A 337 14.27 -6.00 34.49
C PRO A 337 15.36 -5.50 33.54
N ARG A 338 15.41 -4.17 33.37
CA ARG A 338 16.54 -3.48 32.74
C ARG A 338 17.83 -3.70 33.53
N VAL A 339 18.96 -3.63 32.85
CA VAL A 339 20.28 -3.70 33.47
C VAL A 339 20.52 -2.45 34.32
N ASP A 340 20.86 -2.67 35.59
CA ASP A 340 21.24 -1.63 36.53
C ASP A 340 22.67 -1.16 36.21
N ALA A 341 22.80 0.10 35.83
CA ALA A 341 24.06 0.76 35.51
C ALA A 341 24.51 1.73 36.63
N GLY A 342 23.86 1.71 37.80
CA GLY A 342 24.09 2.67 38.89
C GLY A 342 23.47 4.04 38.65
N ASP A 343 23.78 5.00 39.53
CA ASP A 343 23.45 6.40 39.28
C ASP A 343 24.40 6.96 38.23
N LEU A 344 23.84 7.61 37.21
CA LEU A 344 24.60 8.11 36.06
C LEU A 344 24.87 9.60 36.19
N GLU A 345 26.08 10.01 35.86
CA GLU A 345 26.52 11.40 35.85
C GLU A 345 26.90 11.82 34.44
N LEU A 346 26.29 12.90 33.95
CA LEU A 346 26.76 13.58 32.75
C LEU A 346 27.87 14.56 33.17
N ARG A 347 29.10 14.36 32.67
CA ARG A 347 30.28 15.18 33.00
C ARG A 347 30.85 15.89 31.77
N ALA A 348 31.45 17.06 31.98
CA ALA A 348 32.25 17.77 30.98
C ALA A 348 33.62 17.09 30.81
N GLY A 349 34.06 16.82 29.59
CA GLY A 349 35.27 16.02 29.30
C GLY A 349 36.61 16.73 29.55
N SER A 350 36.59 18.03 29.86
CA SER A 350 37.74 18.92 30.07
C SER A 350 38.14 19.07 31.54
N ASP A 351 37.17 19.32 32.43
CA ASP A 351 37.36 19.53 33.88
C ASP A 351 36.64 18.49 34.76
N ASP A 352 35.98 17.50 34.14
CA ASP A 352 35.19 16.43 34.76
C ASP A 352 34.03 16.91 35.65
N ARG A 353 33.59 18.16 35.44
CA ARG A 353 32.46 18.79 36.14
C ARG A 353 31.13 18.08 35.83
N VAL A 354 30.41 17.68 36.87
CA VAL A 354 29.05 17.11 36.75
C VAL A 354 28.07 18.19 36.28
N ILE A 355 27.47 17.96 35.11
CA ILE A 355 26.46 18.82 34.48
C ILE A 355 25.04 18.39 34.92
N ALA A 356 24.80 17.09 35.06
CA ALA A 356 23.52 16.55 35.52
C ALA A 356 23.69 15.17 36.14
N ARG A 357 22.70 14.78 36.96
CA ARG A 357 22.58 13.45 37.59
C ARG A 357 21.31 12.78 37.09
N ILE A 358 21.44 11.61 36.50
CA ILE A 358 20.33 10.73 36.10
C ILE A 358 20.30 9.59 37.12
N PRO A 359 19.39 9.62 38.12
CA PRO A 359 19.32 8.59 39.13
C PRO A 359 18.86 7.26 38.53
N ARG A 360 19.30 6.15 39.12
CA ARG A 360 18.94 4.78 38.72
C ARG A 360 17.42 4.59 38.51
N GLU A 361 16.57 5.19 39.36
CA GLU A 361 15.11 5.10 39.23
C GLU A 361 14.57 5.72 37.94
N ALA A 362 15.23 6.73 37.38
CA ALA A 362 14.77 7.42 36.17
C ALA A 362 14.77 6.51 34.94
N TYR A 363 15.64 5.48 34.93
CA TYR A 363 15.67 4.48 33.85
C TYR A 363 15.30 3.06 34.30
N LEU A 364 15.17 2.76 35.59
CA LEU A 364 14.69 1.46 36.09
C LEU A 364 13.18 1.40 36.38
N SER A 365 12.47 2.54 36.47
CA SER A 365 11.03 2.59 36.77
C SER A 365 10.12 2.43 35.53
N GLU A 366 8.80 2.31 35.76
CA GLU A 366 7.76 2.36 34.72
C GLU A 366 7.70 3.71 33.99
N THR A 367 8.14 4.81 34.62
CA THR A 367 8.11 6.15 34.01
C THR A 367 8.84 6.17 32.68
N TYR A 368 9.94 5.43 32.59
CA TYR A 368 10.72 5.23 31.37
C TYR A 368 9.91 4.58 30.23
N ASP A 369 9.01 3.62 30.50
CA ASP A 369 8.16 3.06 29.43
C ASP A 369 7.09 4.07 29.01
N ARG A 370 6.54 4.82 29.98
CA ARG A 370 5.55 5.87 29.74
C ARG A 370 6.11 7.03 28.92
N THR A 371 7.40 7.33 29.01
CA THR A 371 8.11 8.33 28.17
C THR A 371 8.86 7.73 26.98
N ALA A 372 8.67 6.44 26.69
CA ALA A 372 9.41 5.69 25.66
C ALA A 372 10.94 5.79 25.75
N GLY A 373 11.50 5.98 26.96
CA GLY A 373 12.93 6.11 27.22
C GLY A 373 13.48 7.53 27.15
N ILE A 374 12.61 8.55 27.11
CA ILE A 374 13.03 9.95 27.29
C ILE A 374 13.12 10.26 28.78
N VAL A 375 14.28 10.78 29.22
CA VAL A 375 14.57 11.08 30.62
C VAL A 375 15.02 12.54 30.74
N THR A 376 14.28 13.33 31.50
CA THR A 376 14.55 14.76 31.71
C THR A 376 14.93 15.01 33.17
N VAL A 377 16.08 15.65 33.42
CA VAL A 377 16.61 15.90 34.78
C VAL A 377 17.14 17.33 34.96
N PRO A 378 17.17 17.89 36.18
CA PRO A 378 17.71 19.24 36.40
C PRO A 378 19.20 19.34 36.05
N ARG A 379 19.58 20.44 35.41
CA ARG A 379 20.98 20.81 35.19
C ARG A 379 21.57 21.40 36.46
N LEU A 380 22.78 20.98 36.83
CA LEU A 380 23.51 21.52 37.97
C LEU A 380 24.12 22.89 37.64
N PRO A 381 24.24 23.82 38.61
CA PRO A 381 24.85 25.13 38.39
C PRO A 381 26.30 25.02 37.92
N GLY A 382 26.61 25.63 36.77
CA GLY A 382 27.96 25.77 36.23
C GLY A 382 28.37 27.23 36.05
N PRO A 383 29.63 27.50 35.61
CA PRO A 383 30.06 28.86 35.33
C PRO A 383 29.23 29.50 34.21
N PRO A 384 28.85 30.79 34.32
CA PRO A 384 28.05 31.46 33.30
C PRO A 384 28.84 31.53 31.98
N GLY A 385 28.27 30.95 30.92
CA GLY A 385 28.90 30.86 29.60
C GLY A 385 29.78 29.62 29.37
N ALA A 386 29.88 28.68 30.33
CA ALA A 386 30.62 27.43 30.15
C ALA A 386 29.83 26.38 29.33
N GLU A 387 29.78 26.60 28.02
CA GLU A 387 29.57 25.61 26.95
C GLU A 387 30.06 26.24 25.62
N PRO A 388 30.59 25.47 24.65
CA PRO A 388 30.54 24.01 24.59
C PRO A 388 31.88 23.34 24.95
N GLU A 389 31.79 22.22 25.66
CA GLU A 389 32.88 21.29 26.01
C GLU A 389 32.37 19.86 25.78
N ALA A 390 33.23 18.89 25.48
CA ALA A 390 32.82 17.50 25.20
C ALA A 390 32.03 16.88 26.38
N LEU A 391 31.12 15.94 26.12
CA LEU A 391 30.39 15.21 27.16
C LEU A 391 30.90 13.78 27.37
N ARG A 392 30.78 13.31 28.61
CA ARG A 392 30.89 11.89 29.00
C ARG A 392 29.71 11.50 29.87
N LEU A 393 29.17 10.29 29.68
CA LEU A 393 28.24 9.66 30.61
C LEU A 393 29.01 8.64 31.44
N VAL A 394 28.99 8.84 32.75
CA VAL A 394 29.82 8.16 33.75
C VAL A 394 28.92 7.45 34.76
N THR A 395 29.37 6.31 35.29
CA THR A 395 28.82 5.71 36.52
C THR A 395 29.93 5.61 37.57
N VAL A 396 29.57 5.38 38.82
CA VAL A 396 30.53 5.17 39.92
C VAL A 396 30.60 3.68 40.23
N ASP A 397 31.81 3.13 40.32
CA ASP A 397 32.02 1.72 40.64
C ASP A 397 31.96 1.41 42.15
N GLY A 398 32.23 0.15 42.51
CA GLY A 398 32.17 -0.34 43.89
C GLY A 398 33.28 0.19 44.81
N ASP A 399 34.37 0.72 44.25
CA ASP A 399 35.47 1.34 45.01
C ASP A 399 35.32 2.88 45.07
N GLY A 400 34.43 3.45 44.26
CA GLY A 400 34.07 4.87 44.25
C GLY A 400 34.64 5.66 43.06
N GLU A 401 35.25 4.98 42.08
CA GLU A 401 35.92 5.62 40.95
C GLU A 401 34.97 5.84 39.74
N PRO A 402 35.18 6.89 38.93
CA PRO A 402 34.32 7.22 37.80
C PRO A 402 34.62 6.35 36.56
N VAL A 403 33.71 5.43 36.25
CA VAL A 403 33.77 4.58 35.05
C VAL A 403 32.99 5.23 33.90
N VAL A 404 33.69 5.60 32.83
CA VAL A 404 33.06 6.09 31.60
C VAL A 404 32.26 4.95 30.95
N LEU A 405 31.00 5.23 30.63
CA LEU A 405 30.11 4.34 29.88
C LEU A 405 30.02 4.76 28.42
N LEU A 406 29.79 6.06 28.17
CA LEU A 406 29.68 6.65 26.83
C LEU A 406 30.47 7.96 26.74
N THR A 407 31.06 8.22 25.57
CA THR A 407 31.73 9.48 25.22
C THR A 407 30.99 10.14 24.06
N GLU A 408 30.91 11.48 24.05
CA GLU A 408 30.33 12.23 22.93
C GLU A 408 31.16 12.09 21.65
N GLN A 409 30.48 11.86 20.53
CA GLN A 409 31.05 12.07 19.20
C GLN A 409 30.93 13.56 18.87
N GLU A 410 31.99 14.32 19.16
CA GLU A 410 31.96 15.79 19.10
C GLU A 410 31.68 16.36 17.69
N ILE A 411 32.00 15.58 16.65
CA ILE A 411 31.61 15.86 15.27
C ILE A 411 30.82 14.66 14.77
N THR A 412 29.58 14.89 14.35
CA THR A 412 28.71 13.89 13.70
C THR A 412 28.37 14.34 12.29
N VAL A 413 28.40 13.42 11.34
CA VAL A 413 28.04 13.66 9.93
C VAL A 413 27.00 12.62 9.50
N HIS A 414 25.93 13.06 8.86
CA HIS A 414 24.73 12.26 8.56
C HIS A 414 24.18 12.60 7.17
N SER A 415 23.39 11.70 6.58
CA SER A 415 22.40 12.06 5.57
C SER A 415 21.01 11.69 6.09
N ASP A 416 19.99 12.41 5.63
CA ASP A 416 18.60 12.02 5.85
C ASP A 416 18.18 10.88 4.89
N ASP A 417 18.77 10.85 3.70
CA ASP A 417 18.60 9.85 2.63
C ASP A 417 19.60 8.67 2.78
N ASP A 418 19.74 8.11 3.98
CA ASP A 418 20.69 7.02 4.27
C ASP A 418 20.30 5.64 3.67
N GLY A 419 19.47 5.61 2.62
CA GLY A 419 18.97 4.39 1.97
C GLY A 419 18.63 4.60 0.50
N LEU A 420 19.58 4.27 -0.39
CA LEU A 420 19.54 4.60 -1.82
C LEU A 420 19.50 3.35 -2.72
N PHE A 421 18.75 3.46 -3.82
CA PHE A 421 18.79 2.53 -4.96
C PHE A 421 19.31 3.29 -6.18
N LEU A 422 20.37 2.80 -6.81
CA LEU A 422 21.03 3.44 -7.96
C LEU A 422 20.97 2.55 -9.21
N GLU A 423 20.68 3.15 -10.34
CA GLU A 423 20.82 2.53 -11.67
C GLU A 423 22.29 2.61 -12.16
N HIS A 424 22.63 1.91 -13.24
CA HIS A 424 23.91 2.13 -13.94
C HIS A 424 23.85 3.36 -14.85
N PRO A 425 24.97 4.05 -15.10
CA PRO A 425 25.07 5.08 -16.13
C PRO A 425 24.65 4.56 -17.53
N ASP A 426 23.70 5.23 -18.18
CA ASP A 426 23.40 4.98 -19.59
C ASP A 426 24.47 5.66 -20.46
N ARG A 427 25.56 4.91 -20.69
CA ARG A 427 26.69 5.31 -21.53
C ARG A 427 26.34 5.46 -23.02
N VAL A 428 25.11 5.13 -23.45
CA VAL A 428 24.63 5.29 -24.83
C VAL A 428 23.84 6.59 -24.98
N ALA A 429 22.97 6.91 -24.02
CA ALA A 429 22.29 8.20 -23.94
C ALA A 429 23.22 9.35 -23.46
N GLY A 430 24.28 9.02 -22.71
CA GLY A 430 25.13 10.00 -22.04
C GLY A 430 24.57 10.47 -20.69
N ASP A 431 23.72 9.66 -20.06
CA ASP A 431 23.12 9.95 -18.75
C ASP A 431 23.87 9.17 -17.66
N ASP A 432 24.54 9.89 -16.77
CA ASP A 432 25.33 9.33 -15.68
C ASP A 432 24.50 8.62 -14.59
N ARG A 433 23.17 8.81 -14.57
CA ARG A 433 22.24 8.30 -13.53
C ARG A 433 22.68 8.62 -12.09
N ALA A 434 23.41 9.72 -11.91
CA ALA A 434 23.97 10.13 -10.64
C ALA A 434 22.91 10.79 -9.75
N VAL A 435 22.93 10.46 -8.47
CA VAL A 435 21.97 10.92 -7.46
C VAL A 435 22.68 11.86 -6.46
N PRO A 436 22.13 13.05 -6.19
CA PRO A 436 22.61 13.91 -5.12
C PRO A 436 22.19 13.37 -3.76
N VAL A 437 23.08 13.47 -2.77
CA VAL A 437 22.90 13.01 -1.39
C VAL A 437 23.25 14.15 -0.45
N THR A 438 22.29 14.58 0.37
CA THR A 438 22.47 15.73 1.27
C THR A 438 23.26 15.32 2.51
N VAL A 439 24.47 15.84 2.66
CA VAL A 439 25.34 15.60 3.82
C VAL A 439 25.16 16.74 4.82
N ARG A 440 24.87 16.39 6.07
CA ARG A 440 24.62 17.32 7.19
C ARG A 440 25.61 17.05 8.32
N SER A 441 26.32 18.07 8.78
CA SER A 441 27.33 17.99 9.84
C SER A 441 26.95 18.81 11.06
N PHE A 442 27.15 18.22 12.23
CA PHE A 442 26.84 18.82 13.52
C PHE A 442 28.05 18.73 14.43
N VAL A 443 28.48 19.87 14.97
CA VAL A 443 29.51 19.95 16.01
C VAL A 443 28.80 20.09 17.35
N ARG A 444 28.99 19.11 18.24
CA ARG A 444 28.38 19.02 19.57
C ARG A 444 26.87 19.28 19.55
N GLY A 445 26.17 18.58 18.65
CA GLY A 445 24.71 18.66 18.49
C GLY A 445 24.17 19.96 17.88
N ARG A 446 25.01 20.80 17.26
CA ARG A 446 24.60 22.04 16.55
C ARG A 446 25.05 21.98 15.08
N PRO A 447 24.21 22.35 14.10
CA PRO A 447 24.63 22.44 12.70
C PRO A 447 25.80 23.42 12.58
N ALA A 448 26.87 23.01 11.89
CA ALA A 448 28.11 23.78 11.79
C ALA A 448 29.01 23.29 10.64
N PRO A 449 29.84 24.17 10.05
CA PRO A 449 30.80 23.81 9.00
C PRO A 449 31.86 22.84 9.50
N VAL A 450 32.11 21.79 8.73
CA VAL A 450 33.14 20.78 8.95
C VAL A 450 33.87 20.56 7.64
N ALA A 451 35.17 20.86 7.63
CA ALA A 451 36.02 20.67 6.46
C ALA A 451 36.71 19.29 6.48
N GLY A 452 36.88 18.69 5.30
CA GLY A 452 37.66 17.44 5.16
C GLY A 452 36.92 16.18 5.63
N ILE A 453 35.59 16.13 5.49
CA ILE A 453 34.80 14.91 5.69
C ILE A 453 35.18 13.92 4.59
N ALA A 454 35.68 12.75 4.97
CA ALA A 454 36.08 11.71 4.00
C ALA A 454 34.94 10.72 3.77
N VAL A 455 34.67 10.37 2.52
CA VAL A 455 33.62 9.43 2.13
C VAL A 455 34.24 8.14 1.61
N HIS A 456 33.94 7.03 2.28
CA HIS A 456 34.50 5.70 1.99
C HIS A 456 33.40 4.67 1.77
N GLN A 457 33.54 3.84 0.73
CA GLN A 457 32.60 2.75 0.45
C GLN A 457 33.09 1.41 1.01
N PHE A 458 32.16 0.62 1.53
CA PHE A 458 32.39 -0.71 2.09
C PHE A 458 31.37 -1.68 1.51
N PHE A 459 31.74 -2.43 0.47
CA PHE A 459 30.84 -3.38 -0.18
C PHE A 459 30.53 -4.58 0.71
N ASN A 460 29.36 -5.20 0.55
CA ASN A 460 29.00 -6.44 1.24
C ASN A 460 29.48 -7.67 0.44
N PRO A 461 30.42 -8.49 0.94
CA PRO A 461 30.80 -9.73 0.25
C PRO A 461 29.67 -10.77 0.23
N ARG A 462 28.77 -10.76 1.22
CA ARG A 462 27.61 -11.67 1.28
C ARG A 462 26.57 -11.38 0.19
N ALA A 463 26.59 -10.18 -0.39
CA ALA A 463 25.75 -9.78 -1.50
C ALA A 463 26.25 -10.28 -2.87
N LEU A 464 27.51 -10.71 -2.99
CA LEU A 464 28.15 -11.11 -4.25
C LEU A 464 28.69 -12.55 -4.23
N PRO A 465 27.89 -13.57 -3.86
CA PRO A 465 28.32 -14.97 -3.77
C PRO A 465 28.85 -15.58 -5.07
N LEU A 466 28.55 -15.02 -6.25
CA LEU A 466 29.12 -15.46 -7.53
C LEU A 466 30.42 -14.74 -7.91
N ASP A 467 30.73 -13.56 -7.34
CA ASP A 467 31.95 -12.82 -7.68
C ASP A 467 33.19 -13.54 -7.09
N PRO A 468 34.16 -13.99 -7.93
CA PRO A 468 35.31 -14.76 -7.44
C PRO A 468 36.24 -13.97 -6.50
N CYS A 469 36.19 -12.63 -6.56
CA CYS A 469 36.98 -11.75 -5.72
C CYS A 469 36.26 -11.50 -4.39
N ALA A 470 34.97 -11.14 -4.41
CA ALA A 470 34.17 -10.96 -3.19
C ALA A 470 34.13 -12.25 -2.33
N ARG A 471 34.04 -13.42 -2.98
CA ARG A 471 34.01 -14.73 -2.31
C ARG A 471 35.39 -15.19 -1.78
N ALA A 472 36.48 -14.45 -2.05
CA ALA A 472 37.79 -14.82 -1.54
C ALA A 472 37.90 -14.49 -0.03
N ALA A 473 38.40 -15.43 0.78
CA ALA A 473 38.61 -15.18 2.22
C ALA A 473 39.61 -14.03 2.51
N GLY A 474 40.42 -13.64 1.52
CA GLY A 474 41.32 -12.49 1.58
C GLY A 474 40.74 -11.19 0.99
N ALA A 475 39.47 -11.15 0.58
CA ALA A 475 38.86 -9.99 -0.09
C ALA A 475 39.03 -8.69 0.71
N ARG A 476 39.48 -7.65 0.02
CA ARG A 476 39.77 -6.32 0.56
C ARG A 476 38.68 -5.34 0.18
N VAL A 477 38.41 -4.36 1.03
CA VAL A 477 37.55 -3.19 0.72
C VAL A 477 38.03 -2.46 -0.54
N THR A 478 39.31 -2.59 -0.90
CA THR A 478 39.92 -1.97 -2.08
C THR A 478 39.85 -2.81 -3.36
N ASP A 479 39.31 -4.04 -3.33
CA ASP A 479 39.22 -4.90 -4.52
C ASP A 479 38.02 -4.59 -5.42
N LEU A 480 36.91 -4.08 -4.87
CA LEU A 480 35.65 -3.84 -5.60
C LEU A 480 35.03 -2.49 -5.23
N ASP A 481 34.87 -1.62 -6.24
CA ASP A 481 34.07 -0.41 -6.15
C ASP A 481 32.65 -0.68 -6.67
N ILE A 482 31.65 -0.36 -5.85
CA ILE A 482 30.21 -0.52 -6.12
C ILE A 482 29.64 0.79 -6.65
N VAL A 483 30.09 1.93 -6.11
CA VAL A 483 29.73 3.28 -6.56
C VAL A 483 30.95 4.08 -6.97
N GLU A 484 30.71 5.12 -7.73
CA GLU A 484 31.63 6.24 -7.91
C GLU A 484 31.01 7.50 -7.30
N ILE A 485 31.86 8.35 -6.70
CA ILE A 485 31.46 9.46 -5.83
C ILE A 485 32.19 10.73 -6.26
N THR A 486 31.51 11.87 -6.23
CA THR A 486 32.13 13.19 -6.37
C THR A 486 31.54 14.20 -5.39
N ALA A 487 32.29 15.28 -5.16
CA ALA A 487 31.93 16.40 -4.27
C ALA A 487 32.34 17.77 -4.86
N VAL A 488 32.59 17.82 -6.18
CA VAL A 488 33.12 18.99 -6.90
C VAL A 488 32.40 19.19 -8.24
N ASP A 489 32.42 20.43 -8.74
CA ASP A 489 31.92 20.82 -10.06
C ASP A 489 33.05 21.52 -10.83
N PRO A 490 33.47 21.05 -12.03
CA PRO A 490 32.98 19.87 -12.74
C PRO A 490 33.28 18.54 -12.03
N ALA A 491 32.38 17.58 -12.20
CA ALA A 491 32.42 16.28 -11.54
C ALA A 491 33.65 15.44 -11.90
N GLU A 492 34.56 15.26 -10.95
CA GLU A 492 35.59 14.21 -10.97
C GLU A 492 35.14 13.04 -10.08
N TYR A 493 34.80 11.91 -10.69
CA TYR A 493 34.25 10.74 -10.02
C TYR A 493 35.35 9.78 -9.56
N ALA A 494 35.34 9.40 -8.28
CA ALA A 494 36.33 8.53 -7.66
C ALA A 494 35.71 7.56 -6.65
N ARG A 495 36.48 6.55 -6.23
CA ARG A 495 36.05 5.53 -5.25
C ARG A 495 35.87 6.05 -3.81
N THR A 496 36.47 7.19 -3.52
CA THR A 496 36.41 7.95 -2.27
C THR A 496 36.37 9.43 -2.62
N ALA A 497 35.59 10.22 -1.89
CA ALA A 497 35.53 11.67 -2.06
C ALA A 497 35.82 12.39 -0.73
N THR A 498 36.20 13.66 -0.81
CA THR A 498 36.34 14.54 0.36
C THR A 498 35.40 15.71 0.18
N VAL A 499 34.48 15.91 1.13
CA VAL A 499 33.49 16.99 1.12
C VAL A 499 33.72 17.93 2.31
N SER A 500 33.22 19.16 2.19
CA SER A 500 33.21 20.15 3.28
C SER A 500 31.85 20.84 3.30
N THR A 501 31.30 21.04 4.49
CA THR A 501 29.97 21.64 4.69
C THR A 501 30.03 23.15 4.90
N ASP A 502 28.93 23.82 4.56
CA ASP A 502 28.77 25.27 4.65
C ASP A 502 28.52 25.78 6.08
N GLU A 503 28.24 27.08 6.25
CA GLU A 503 27.95 27.69 7.56
C GLU A 503 26.72 27.09 8.28
N ARG A 504 25.82 26.42 7.56
CA ARG A 504 24.66 25.69 8.11
C ARG A 504 25.01 24.24 8.46
N GLY A 505 26.20 23.78 8.10
CA GLY A 505 26.60 22.38 8.18
C GLY A 505 26.03 21.54 7.05
N GLU A 506 25.71 22.11 5.89
CA GLU A 506 25.08 21.39 4.77
C GLU A 506 26.02 21.30 3.55
N ALA A 507 25.98 20.18 2.83
CA ALA A 507 26.68 19.93 1.58
C ALA A 507 25.91 18.93 0.70
N VAL A 508 26.28 18.85 -0.58
CA VAL A 508 25.76 17.82 -1.51
C VAL A 508 26.94 16.96 -2.00
N LEU A 509 26.77 15.66 -1.84
CA LEU A 509 27.59 14.62 -2.46
C LEU A 509 26.86 14.10 -3.70
N THR A 510 27.55 13.74 -4.77
CA THR A 510 26.92 13.11 -5.95
C THR A 510 27.46 11.70 -6.15
N VAL A 511 26.56 10.71 -6.25
CA VAL A 511 26.89 9.28 -6.27
C VAL A 511 26.27 8.61 -7.49
N ARG A 512 27.04 7.80 -8.24
CA ARG A 512 26.54 6.99 -9.36
C ARG A 512 26.92 5.52 -9.23
N GLY A 513 26.16 4.63 -9.86
CA GLY A 513 26.47 3.20 -9.90
C GLY A 513 27.75 2.90 -10.69
N ALA A 514 28.59 2.01 -10.16
CA ALA A 514 29.82 1.54 -10.83
C ALA A 514 29.84 0.01 -11.02
N ARG A 515 29.29 -0.73 -10.06
CA ARG A 515 29.06 -2.19 -10.15
C ARG A 515 27.78 -2.56 -9.41
N ALA A 516 26.98 -3.47 -9.98
CA ALA A 516 25.82 -4.04 -9.32
C ALA A 516 26.20 -4.73 -8.00
N GLY A 517 25.46 -4.46 -6.92
CA GLY A 517 25.76 -4.98 -5.58
C GLY A 517 25.20 -4.10 -4.46
N ALA A 518 25.80 -4.17 -3.28
CA ALA A 518 25.43 -3.37 -2.12
C ALA A 518 26.66 -2.89 -1.32
N THR A 519 26.58 -1.70 -0.73
CA THR A 519 27.69 -1.05 -0.01
C THR A 519 27.18 -0.10 1.09
N GLN A 520 27.98 0.11 2.14
CA GLN A 520 27.80 1.21 3.09
C GLN A 520 28.74 2.36 2.70
N LEU A 521 28.21 3.58 2.51
CA LEU A 521 29.02 4.79 2.34
C LEU A 521 29.19 5.47 3.69
N LEU A 522 30.36 5.28 4.30
CA LEU A 522 30.77 5.90 5.55
C LEU A 522 31.08 7.39 5.32
N LEU A 523 30.39 8.26 6.06
CA LEU A 523 30.65 9.69 6.15
C LEU A 523 31.56 9.94 7.36
N LEU A 524 32.88 9.88 7.14
CA LEU A 524 33.89 9.92 8.20
C LEU A 524 34.25 11.38 8.58
N PRO A 525 34.05 11.81 9.84
CA PRO A 525 34.50 13.10 10.32
C PRO A 525 36.04 13.25 10.27
N PRO A 526 36.58 14.48 10.13
CA PRO A 526 38.01 14.70 10.15
C PRO A 526 38.64 14.29 11.49
N GLY A 527 39.63 13.39 11.45
CA GLY A 527 40.33 12.88 12.63
C GLY A 527 39.76 11.57 13.22
N GLU A 528 38.66 11.05 12.68
CA GLU A 528 38.13 9.74 13.05
C GLU A 528 38.83 8.57 12.33
N GLU A 529 38.90 7.41 12.97
CA GLU A 529 39.49 6.20 12.39
C GLU A 529 38.48 5.34 11.62
N LEU A 530 38.93 4.74 10.51
CA LEU A 530 38.18 3.74 9.73
C LEU A 530 37.91 2.47 10.54
N PRO A 531 36.83 1.70 10.26
CA PRO A 531 36.50 0.47 10.99
C PRO A 531 37.62 -0.59 10.95
N CYS A 532 38.40 -0.61 9.86
CA CYS A 532 39.74 -1.20 9.84
C CYS A 532 40.54 -0.68 8.64
N ASP A 533 41.82 -1.07 8.54
CA ASP A 533 42.63 -0.97 7.31
C ASP A 533 41.87 -1.55 6.09
N PRO A 534 41.57 -0.74 5.05
CA PRO A 534 40.89 -1.19 3.83
C PRO A 534 41.70 -2.16 2.97
N ASP A 535 43.03 -2.10 2.99
CA ASP A 535 43.92 -2.90 2.13
C ASP A 535 44.39 -4.21 2.78
N ALA A 536 44.13 -4.40 4.08
CA ALA A 536 44.40 -5.64 4.79
C ALA A 536 43.60 -6.83 4.20
N PRO A 537 44.21 -8.02 4.01
CA PRO A 537 43.48 -9.20 3.54
C PRO A 537 42.29 -9.56 4.44
N GLY A 538 41.13 -9.75 3.82
CA GLY A 538 39.86 -10.05 4.52
C GLY A 538 39.16 -8.82 5.10
N SER A 539 39.65 -7.61 4.84
CA SER A 539 39.04 -6.36 5.33
C SER A 539 37.60 -6.17 4.87
N ALA A 540 37.18 -6.70 3.71
CA ALA A 540 35.82 -6.48 3.20
C ALA A 540 34.75 -7.07 4.16
N VAL A 541 34.94 -8.31 4.60
CA VAL A 541 34.03 -8.96 5.58
C VAL A 541 34.14 -8.28 6.95
N ARG A 542 35.37 -7.99 7.40
CA ARG A 542 35.62 -7.38 8.71
C ARG A 542 35.05 -5.97 8.83
N ALA A 543 35.18 -5.14 7.79
CA ALA A 543 34.74 -3.76 7.82
C ALA A 543 33.22 -3.63 7.65
N TYR A 544 32.58 -4.44 6.81
CA TYR A 544 31.12 -4.44 6.67
C TYR A 544 30.42 -4.94 7.96
N ASP A 545 31.08 -5.81 8.73
CA ASP A 545 30.71 -6.22 10.09
C ASP A 545 29.22 -6.54 10.27
N ASN A 546 28.68 -7.46 9.46
CA ASN A 546 27.25 -7.76 9.42
C ASN A 546 26.63 -8.18 10.78
N ASP A 547 27.46 -8.64 11.70
CA ASP A 547 27.04 -9.32 12.93
C ASP A 547 27.42 -8.51 14.20
N ASP A 548 27.82 -7.24 14.02
CA ASP A 548 28.15 -6.25 15.08
C ASP A 548 29.21 -6.75 16.08
N LEU A 549 30.37 -7.08 15.53
CA LEU A 549 31.57 -7.49 16.25
C LEU A 549 32.51 -6.30 16.57
N LEU A 550 32.45 -5.23 15.77
CA LEU A 550 33.24 -4.00 15.98
C LEU A 550 32.51 -2.96 16.84
N GLY A 551 31.18 -2.98 16.95
CA GLY A 551 30.41 -1.93 17.63
C GLY A 551 30.47 -0.56 16.93
N TYR A 552 30.90 -0.52 15.65
CA TYR A 552 31.23 0.69 14.92
C TYR A 552 29.99 1.32 14.25
N TRP A 553 29.30 0.54 13.43
CA TRP A 553 28.17 0.99 12.61
C TRP A 553 26.94 1.53 13.36
N PRO A 554 26.58 1.07 14.58
CA PRO A 554 25.38 1.57 15.27
C PRO A 554 25.33 3.08 15.52
N THR A 555 26.48 3.78 15.49
CA THR A 555 26.54 5.25 15.65
C THR A 555 27.15 5.99 14.45
N ALA A 556 27.72 5.29 13.47
CA ALA A 556 28.39 5.91 12.34
C ALA A 556 27.44 6.71 11.42
N GLY A 557 27.97 7.75 10.78
CA GLY A 557 27.36 8.36 9.61
C GLY A 557 27.49 7.43 8.42
N ALA A 558 26.39 6.86 7.93
CA ALA A 558 26.44 5.82 6.90
C ALA A 558 25.17 5.78 6.06
N VAL A 559 25.35 5.81 4.73
CA VAL A 559 24.29 5.63 3.73
C VAL A 559 24.36 4.18 3.22
N SER A 560 23.27 3.42 3.35
CA SER A 560 23.14 2.11 2.71
C SER A 560 22.78 2.27 1.24
N VAL A 561 23.60 1.74 0.32
CA VAL A 561 23.41 1.88 -1.12
C VAL A 561 23.32 0.53 -1.81
N ARG A 562 22.27 0.35 -2.61
CA ARG A 562 22.04 -0.78 -3.51
C ARG A 562 22.19 -0.31 -4.96
N VAL A 563 23.18 -0.82 -5.68
CA VAL A 563 23.34 -0.57 -7.13
C VAL A 563 22.75 -1.75 -7.89
N LEU A 564 21.84 -1.48 -8.81
CA LEU A 564 21.10 -2.50 -9.56
C LEU A 564 21.93 -3.10 -10.70
N THR A 565 21.37 -4.08 -11.42
CA THR A 565 22.02 -4.73 -12.57
C THR A 565 22.14 -3.78 -13.77
N ASP A 566 23.23 -3.90 -14.55
CA ASP A 566 23.40 -3.15 -15.81
C ASP A 566 22.53 -3.78 -16.91
N ASP A 567 21.26 -3.38 -16.91
CA ASP A 567 20.24 -3.94 -17.80
C ASP A 567 20.02 -3.08 -19.06
N TRP A 568 20.89 -2.10 -19.36
CA TRP A 568 20.73 -1.19 -20.51
C TRP A 568 20.77 -1.90 -21.88
N ALA A 569 21.04 -3.21 -21.94
CA ALA A 569 20.79 -4.03 -23.11
C ALA A 569 19.29 -4.19 -23.40
N LEU A 570 18.44 -4.35 -22.38
CA LEU A 570 17.01 -4.63 -22.50
C LEU A 570 16.23 -3.46 -23.13
N ALA A 571 16.62 -2.23 -22.80
CA ALA A 571 16.06 -1.01 -23.42
C ALA A 571 16.25 -0.96 -24.94
N ARG A 572 17.21 -1.73 -25.50
CA ARG A 572 17.56 -1.77 -26.93
C ARG A 572 17.07 -3.01 -27.68
N VAL A 573 16.36 -3.92 -27.02
CA VAL A 573 15.70 -5.07 -27.66
C VAL A 573 14.63 -4.54 -28.66
N PRO A 574 14.54 -5.05 -29.90
CA PRO A 574 13.48 -4.66 -30.85
C PRO A 574 12.07 -5.00 -30.35
N ASP A 575 11.05 -4.21 -30.71
CA ASP A 575 9.66 -4.42 -30.22
C ASP A 575 9.08 -5.79 -30.61
N ASP A 576 9.53 -6.38 -31.72
CA ASP A 576 9.16 -7.74 -32.15
C ASP A 576 9.88 -8.87 -31.39
N GLU A 577 10.97 -8.54 -30.67
CA GLU A 577 11.65 -9.45 -29.73
C GLU A 577 11.16 -9.28 -28.27
N VAL A 578 10.38 -8.24 -27.96
CA VAL A 578 9.76 -7.99 -26.63
C VAL A 578 8.65 -9.00 -26.36
N THR A 579 9.05 -10.19 -25.93
CA THR A 579 8.20 -11.34 -25.67
C THR A 579 7.97 -11.59 -24.18
N PHE A 580 6.89 -12.29 -23.84
CA PHE A 580 6.63 -12.68 -22.44
C PHE A 580 7.75 -13.55 -21.85
N ASP A 581 8.33 -14.46 -22.64
CA ASP A 581 9.40 -15.36 -22.17
C ASP A 581 10.68 -14.58 -21.82
N LEU A 582 10.98 -13.50 -22.56
CA LEU A 582 12.05 -12.56 -22.24
C LEU A 582 11.71 -11.77 -20.96
N LEU A 583 10.50 -11.18 -20.90
CA LEU A 583 10.04 -10.43 -19.74
C LEU A 583 10.07 -11.28 -18.45
N TYR A 584 9.59 -12.52 -18.52
CA TYR A 584 9.61 -13.44 -17.39
C TYR A 584 11.04 -13.78 -16.98
N ARG A 585 11.92 -14.14 -17.93
CA ARG A 585 13.31 -14.50 -17.64
C ARG A 585 14.11 -13.38 -16.98
N GLU A 586 13.98 -12.16 -17.49
CA GLU A 586 14.79 -11.00 -17.05
C GLU A 586 14.18 -10.26 -15.85
N VAL A 587 12.85 -10.28 -15.71
CA VAL A 587 12.14 -9.50 -14.67
C VAL A 587 11.47 -10.40 -13.64
N PHE A 588 10.55 -11.29 -14.04
CA PHE A 588 9.67 -11.96 -13.06
C PHE A 588 10.26 -13.22 -12.39
N ALA A 589 11.20 -13.92 -13.02
CA ALA A 589 11.73 -15.18 -12.52
C ALA A 589 12.44 -15.06 -11.15
N PRO A 590 13.31 -14.06 -10.88
CA PRO A 590 13.86 -13.85 -9.54
C PRO A 590 12.77 -13.63 -8.48
N TYR A 591 11.64 -13.01 -8.84
CA TYR A 591 10.55 -12.75 -7.91
C TYR A 591 9.77 -14.03 -7.56
N GLU A 592 9.34 -14.82 -8.54
CA GLU A 592 8.66 -16.10 -8.27
C GLU A 592 9.55 -17.11 -7.52
N LEU A 593 10.88 -17.03 -7.70
CA LEU A 593 11.85 -17.89 -7.01
C LEU A 593 12.09 -17.51 -5.54
N LEU A 594 12.07 -16.21 -5.20
CA LEU A 594 12.42 -15.71 -3.86
C LEU A 594 11.22 -15.27 -3.00
N TYR A 595 10.06 -15.00 -3.61
CA TYR A 595 8.87 -14.43 -2.94
C TYR A 595 7.62 -15.21 -3.34
N SER A 596 7.20 -16.19 -2.53
CA SER A 596 6.03 -17.01 -2.89
C SER A 596 4.68 -16.28 -2.74
N PHE A 597 4.66 -15.12 -2.06
CA PHE A 597 3.43 -14.38 -1.76
C PHE A 597 2.66 -13.91 -3.00
N MET A 598 3.32 -13.68 -4.14
CA MET A 598 2.62 -13.28 -5.38
C MET A 598 1.67 -14.39 -5.82
N ARG A 599 2.20 -15.60 -6.02
CA ARG A 599 1.46 -16.82 -6.30
C ARG A 599 0.41 -17.18 -5.23
N GLU A 600 0.69 -16.89 -3.96
CA GLU A 600 -0.10 -17.37 -2.82
C GLU A 600 -1.17 -16.39 -2.30
N GLU A 601 -1.01 -15.08 -2.50
CA GLU A 601 -1.93 -14.03 -2.04
C GLU A 601 -2.50 -13.14 -3.16
N ILE A 602 -1.97 -13.18 -4.38
CA ILE A 602 -2.36 -12.30 -5.50
C ILE A 602 -2.58 -13.11 -6.81
N PHE A 603 -1.55 -13.27 -7.64
CA PHE A 603 -1.46 -14.20 -8.77
C PHE A 603 0.02 -14.40 -9.15
N SER A 604 0.33 -15.51 -9.83
CA SER A 604 1.70 -15.80 -10.29
C SER A 604 2.10 -14.87 -11.46
N LEU A 605 3.30 -14.29 -11.39
CA LEU A 605 3.88 -13.50 -12.48
C LEU A 605 4.43 -14.36 -13.62
N ALA A 606 4.47 -15.69 -13.46
CA ALA A 606 4.62 -16.64 -14.56
C ALA A 606 3.34 -16.78 -15.40
N ASP A 607 2.17 -16.39 -14.87
CA ASP A 607 0.88 -16.59 -15.53
C ASP A 607 0.63 -15.47 -16.56
N ARG A 608 1.20 -15.63 -17.77
CA ARG A 608 1.06 -14.68 -18.89
C ARG A 608 -0.35 -14.11 -19.06
N CYS A 609 -1.37 -14.95 -18.92
CA CYS A 609 -2.77 -14.55 -19.06
C CYS A 609 -3.23 -13.58 -17.96
N LYS A 610 -2.72 -13.69 -16.72
CA LYS A 610 -2.99 -12.71 -15.65
C LYS A 610 -2.20 -11.42 -15.89
N VAL A 611 -0.96 -11.52 -16.36
CA VAL A 611 -0.14 -10.34 -16.71
C VAL A 611 -0.76 -9.50 -17.84
N GLU A 612 -1.21 -10.13 -18.93
CA GLU A 612 -1.91 -9.45 -20.04
C GLU A 612 -3.34 -8.96 -19.66
N THR A 613 -3.93 -9.48 -18.58
CA THR A 613 -5.27 -9.07 -18.09
C THR A 613 -5.20 -7.84 -17.18
N TYR A 614 -4.12 -7.66 -16.43
CA TYR A 614 -3.97 -6.59 -15.43
C TYR A 614 -2.84 -5.57 -15.77
N PRO A 615 -2.71 -5.11 -17.03
CA PRO A 615 -1.56 -4.32 -17.49
C PRO A 615 -1.35 -3.03 -16.67
N ARG A 616 -2.40 -2.25 -16.43
CA ARG A 616 -2.28 -0.98 -15.68
C ARG A 616 -2.10 -1.15 -14.18
N LEU A 617 -2.59 -2.23 -13.57
CA LEU A 617 -2.28 -2.54 -12.17
C LEU A 617 -0.80 -2.89 -12.03
N ILE A 618 -0.31 -3.79 -12.90
CA ILE A 618 1.09 -4.20 -12.93
C ILE A 618 1.98 -3.00 -13.25
N TRP A 619 1.63 -2.17 -14.24
CA TRP A 619 2.40 -0.97 -14.52
C TRP A 619 2.38 0.03 -13.37
N LEU A 620 1.23 0.34 -12.75
CA LEU A 620 1.19 1.27 -11.61
C LEU A 620 2.11 0.80 -10.47
N MET A 621 2.13 -0.51 -10.19
CA MET A 621 3.01 -1.08 -9.18
C MET A 621 4.48 -1.09 -9.63
N CYS A 622 4.77 -1.24 -10.92
CA CYS A 622 6.13 -1.35 -11.46
C CYS A 622 6.75 -0.04 -12.00
N ASP A 623 5.97 1.04 -12.09
CA ASP A 623 6.42 2.34 -12.64
C ASP A 623 7.54 2.94 -11.77
N PRO A 624 8.74 3.21 -12.30
CA PRO A 624 9.86 3.75 -11.53
C PRO A 624 9.55 5.06 -10.79
N ARG A 625 8.55 5.83 -11.25
CA ARG A 625 8.07 7.04 -10.56
C ARG A 625 7.41 6.73 -9.20
N ASN A 626 6.99 5.49 -8.99
CA ASN A 626 6.37 4.99 -7.77
C ASN A 626 7.35 4.21 -6.87
N LYS A 627 8.66 4.20 -7.16
CA LYS A 627 9.69 3.43 -6.41
C LYS A 627 9.78 3.83 -4.93
N ASP A 628 9.26 5.01 -4.55
CA ASP A 628 9.09 5.50 -3.18
C ASP A 628 7.74 5.14 -2.52
N LYS A 629 6.78 4.53 -3.24
CA LYS A 629 5.43 4.21 -2.73
C LYS A 629 5.34 2.81 -2.14
N THR A 630 4.45 2.61 -1.17
CA THR A 630 4.30 1.29 -0.49
C THR A 630 3.64 0.21 -1.34
N PHE A 631 3.09 0.55 -2.51
CA PHE A 631 2.56 -0.42 -3.47
C PHE A 631 3.55 -0.78 -4.59
N TYR A 632 4.78 -0.28 -4.57
CA TYR A 632 5.78 -0.60 -5.58
C TYR A 632 6.14 -2.10 -5.60
N MET A 633 6.26 -2.65 -6.80
CA MET A 633 6.69 -4.01 -7.10
C MET A 633 7.96 -3.99 -7.95
N PRO A 634 9.02 -4.73 -7.56
CA PRO A 634 9.11 -5.59 -6.38
C PRO A 634 9.17 -4.80 -5.07
N PRO A 635 8.71 -5.35 -3.92
CA PRO A 635 8.76 -4.64 -2.64
C PRO A 635 10.18 -4.26 -2.19
N THR A 636 11.18 -4.99 -2.68
CA THR A 636 12.63 -4.79 -2.49
C THR A 636 13.31 -3.85 -3.48
N ARG A 637 12.55 -3.25 -4.42
CA ARG A 637 13.02 -2.18 -5.34
C ARG A 637 14.21 -2.52 -6.24
N ASP A 638 14.51 -3.81 -6.39
CA ASP A 638 15.65 -4.32 -7.14
C ASP A 638 15.44 -4.44 -8.67
N MET A 639 14.23 -4.15 -9.15
CA MET A 639 13.96 -3.95 -10.58
C MET A 639 14.56 -2.61 -11.05
N SER A 640 15.39 -2.70 -12.06
CA SER A 640 16.07 -1.58 -12.72
C SER A 640 15.16 -0.84 -13.71
N GLU A 641 15.54 0.40 -14.03
CA GLU A 641 14.86 1.24 -15.03
C GLU A 641 14.69 0.53 -16.39
N PRO A 642 15.70 -0.14 -16.98
CA PRO A 642 15.53 -0.86 -18.25
C PRO A 642 14.58 -2.06 -18.17
N LYS A 643 14.47 -2.72 -17.00
CA LYS A 643 13.53 -3.83 -16.77
C LYS A 643 12.09 -3.32 -16.67
N ALA A 644 11.88 -2.19 -15.99
CA ALA A 644 10.60 -1.50 -16.00
C ALA A 644 10.23 -1.01 -17.42
N GLN A 645 11.18 -0.47 -18.20
CA GLN A 645 10.94 -0.08 -19.59
C GLN A 645 10.61 -1.26 -20.51
N LEU A 646 11.25 -2.42 -20.33
CA LEU A 646 10.92 -3.65 -21.06
C LEU A 646 9.48 -4.11 -20.78
N LEU A 647 9.08 -4.08 -19.50
CA LEU A 647 7.70 -4.33 -19.07
C LEU A 647 6.74 -3.32 -19.70
N LEU A 648 7.03 -2.02 -19.60
CA LEU A 648 6.19 -0.95 -20.16
C LEU A 648 5.98 -1.10 -21.68
N ARG A 649 7.03 -1.48 -22.42
CA ARG A 649 6.94 -1.73 -23.87
C ARG A 649 6.06 -2.94 -24.17
N TYR A 650 6.27 -4.06 -23.47
CA TYR A 650 5.40 -5.25 -23.60
C TYR A 650 3.92 -4.91 -23.34
N LEU A 651 3.65 -4.13 -22.29
CA LEU A 651 2.28 -3.72 -21.95
C LEU A 651 1.70 -2.73 -22.98
N ARG A 652 2.45 -1.73 -23.45
CA ARG A 652 1.99 -0.74 -24.44
C ARG A 652 1.73 -1.34 -25.82
N LEU A 653 2.62 -2.19 -26.33
CA LEU A 653 2.42 -2.92 -27.60
C LEU A 653 1.14 -3.77 -27.57
N HIS A 654 0.76 -4.26 -26.38
CA HIS A 654 -0.47 -5.00 -26.13
C HIS A 654 -1.70 -4.10 -25.89
N GLU A 655 -1.51 -2.86 -25.43
CA GLU A 655 -2.59 -1.98 -24.98
C GLU A 655 -2.99 -0.88 -25.99
N GLU A 656 -2.08 -0.32 -26.82
CA GLU A 656 -2.31 0.82 -27.76
C GLU A 656 -3.48 0.58 -28.75
N GLN A 657 -3.94 -0.66 -28.80
CA GLN A 657 -5.09 -1.18 -29.50
C GLN A 657 -6.44 -0.92 -28.74
N ARG A 658 -6.72 0.22 -28.06
CA ARG A 658 -7.91 0.36 -27.16
C ARG A 658 -9.14 1.33 -27.38
N GLN A 659 -9.19 2.49 -28.09
CA GLN A 659 -10.41 3.25 -28.67
C GLN A 659 -10.97 4.61 -28.11
N SER A 660 -12.15 5.18 -28.55
CA SER A 660 -12.58 6.62 -28.33
C SER A 660 -14.09 7.11 -28.46
N PRO A 661 -14.53 8.34 -27.97
CA PRO A 661 -15.92 8.84 -27.67
C PRO A 661 -16.21 10.40 -27.66
N PRO A 662 -17.44 10.89 -27.28
CA PRO A 662 -17.60 12.18 -26.52
C PRO A 662 -18.94 12.43 -25.65
N ARG A 663 -19.27 13.68 -25.17
CA ARG A 663 -20.07 14.22 -23.97
C ARG A 663 -21.52 15.00 -24.26
N ARG A 664 -22.35 15.70 -23.35
CA ARG A 664 -23.80 16.30 -23.33
C ARG A 664 -24.33 17.30 -22.15
N ALA A 665 -25.64 17.38 -21.67
CA ALA A 665 -26.29 18.31 -20.59
C ALA A 665 -27.82 18.09 -20.05
N ALA A 666 -28.24 18.26 -18.74
CA ALA A 666 -29.62 17.99 -18.09
C ALA A 666 -30.01 18.82 -16.74
N GLU A 667 -31.08 18.77 -15.87
CA GLU A 667 -32.50 18.20 -15.64
C GLU A 667 -33.35 18.87 -14.43
N ARG A 668 -34.44 18.30 -13.78
CA ARG A 668 -35.57 18.92 -12.93
C ARG A 668 -35.83 18.47 -11.40
N THR A 669 -36.83 19.04 -10.65
CA THR A 669 -37.11 19.18 -9.14
C THR A 669 -38.00 18.10 -8.34
N PRO A 670 -38.02 17.95 -6.96
CA PRO A 670 -38.34 16.68 -6.17
C PRO A 670 -39.59 16.58 -5.19
N VAL A 671 -39.66 15.52 -4.30
CA VAL A 671 -40.82 14.95 -3.52
C VAL A 671 -40.74 14.81 -1.94
N ALA A 672 -40.60 13.64 -1.27
CA ALA A 672 -41.04 13.38 0.16
C ALA A 672 -40.33 12.24 1.00
N ALA A 673 -40.70 12.00 2.28
CA ALA A 673 -39.87 11.28 3.30
C ALA A 673 -40.43 9.99 4.02
N ILE A 674 -39.51 9.09 4.45
CA ILE A 674 -39.75 7.73 5.05
C ILE A 674 -40.02 7.74 6.57
N THR A 675 -40.83 6.77 7.06
CA THR A 675 -41.14 6.56 8.49
C THR A 675 -41.19 5.11 9.03
N THR A 676 -41.33 4.06 8.22
CA THR A 676 -41.43 2.65 8.72
C THR A 676 -40.35 1.71 8.18
N ARG A 677 -40.16 0.56 8.85
CA ARG A 677 -39.23 -0.50 8.42
C ARG A 677 -39.60 -1.06 7.05
N GLU A 678 -40.89 -1.20 6.77
CA GLU A 678 -41.43 -1.71 5.50
C GLU A 678 -41.21 -0.71 4.37
N GLN A 679 -41.43 0.59 4.62
CA GLN A 679 -41.11 1.66 3.67
C GLN A 679 -39.61 1.70 3.36
N LEU A 680 -38.76 1.59 4.40
CA LEU A 680 -37.31 1.59 4.24
C LEU A 680 -36.80 0.34 3.51
N ALA A 681 -37.36 -0.84 3.79
CA ALA A 681 -37.04 -2.07 3.06
C ALA A 681 -37.48 -2.02 1.59
N ALA A 682 -38.62 -1.37 1.28
CA ALA A 682 -39.02 -1.11 -0.11
C ALA A 682 -38.04 -0.16 -0.80
N ALA A 683 -37.71 0.97 -0.17
CA ALA A 683 -36.77 1.96 -0.69
C ALA A 683 -35.37 1.40 -0.92
N LEU A 684 -34.81 0.63 0.03
CA LEU A 684 -33.51 -0.04 -0.11
C LEU A 684 -33.50 -1.08 -1.25
N ARG A 685 -34.60 -1.79 -1.47
CA ARG A 685 -34.74 -2.73 -2.61
C ARG A 685 -34.90 -1.99 -3.94
N GLN A 686 -35.57 -0.84 -3.95
CA GLN A 686 -35.60 0.06 -5.11
C GLN A 686 -34.19 0.58 -5.43
N ALA A 687 -33.46 1.10 -4.45
CA ALA A 687 -32.05 1.51 -4.58
C ALA A 687 -31.16 0.39 -5.14
N ALA A 688 -31.16 -0.80 -4.53
CA ALA A 688 -30.42 -1.96 -5.04
C ALA A 688 -30.88 -2.46 -6.44
N THR A 689 -32.10 -2.11 -6.87
CA THR A 689 -32.57 -2.35 -8.26
C THR A 689 -32.05 -1.29 -9.22
N ILE A 690 -31.90 -0.06 -8.75
CA ILE A 690 -31.37 1.08 -9.51
C ILE A 690 -29.89 0.84 -9.78
N GLU A 691 -29.01 0.72 -8.77
CA GLU A 691 -27.55 0.53 -9.00
C GLU A 691 -27.27 -0.66 -9.92
N LEU A 692 -28.00 -1.78 -9.77
CA LEU A 692 -27.83 -2.95 -10.63
C LEU A 692 -28.25 -2.67 -12.09
N ALA A 693 -29.34 -1.94 -12.31
CA ALA A 693 -29.78 -1.54 -13.65
C ALA A 693 -28.94 -0.41 -14.25
N VAL A 694 -28.44 0.50 -13.43
CA VAL A 694 -27.51 1.60 -13.78
C VAL A 694 -26.16 1.00 -14.20
N MET A 695 -25.55 0.15 -13.36
CA MET A 695 -24.36 -0.63 -13.69
C MET A 695 -24.54 -1.43 -14.99
N MET A 696 -25.66 -2.14 -15.19
CA MET A 696 -25.91 -2.87 -16.43
C MET A 696 -25.94 -1.95 -17.67
N GLN A 697 -26.55 -0.77 -17.57
CA GLN A 697 -26.56 0.21 -18.66
C GLN A 697 -25.16 0.78 -18.93
N TYR A 698 -24.38 1.08 -17.88
CA TYR A 698 -23.02 1.61 -18.01
C TYR A 698 -22.07 0.56 -18.58
N LEU A 699 -22.16 -0.69 -18.15
CA LEU A 699 -21.45 -1.84 -18.74
C LEU A 699 -21.84 -2.04 -20.21
N TYR A 700 -23.14 -2.04 -20.54
CA TYR A 700 -23.61 -2.23 -21.91
C TYR A 700 -23.16 -1.10 -22.84
N ALA A 701 -23.36 0.15 -22.42
CA ALA A 701 -22.90 1.33 -23.14
C ALA A 701 -21.38 1.29 -23.32
N ALA A 702 -20.61 1.00 -22.26
CA ALA A 702 -19.17 0.84 -22.36
C ALA A 702 -18.80 -0.26 -23.37
N TRP A 703 -19.35 -1.48 -23.26
CA TRP A 703 -19.04 -2.62 -24.15
C TRP A 703 -19.45 -2.36 -25.60
N SER A 704 -20.45 -1.51 -25.85
CA SER A 704 -20.81 -1.10 -27.20
C SER A 704 -19.78 -0.19 -27.86
N ILE A 705 -18.95 0.55 -27.08
CA ILE A 705 -17.76 1.24 -27.58
C ILE A 705 -16.71 0.17 -27.92
N PRO A 706 -16.24 0.08 -29.17
CA PRO A 706 -15.22 -0.90 -29.55
C PRO A 706 -13.87 -0.74 -28.78
N THR A 707 -12.97 -1.70 -29.00
CA THR A 707 -11.54 -1.55 -28.68
C THR A 707 -10.79 -0.94 -29.89
N ALA A 708 -9.58 -0.38 -29.79
CA ALA A 708 -8.84 0.10 -30.98
C ALA A 708 -8.17 -1.03 -31.77
N GLY A 709 -8.23 -2.29 -31.33
CA GLY A 709 -8.15 -3.41 -32.25
C GLY A 709 -9.18 -3.24 -33.39
N ALA A 710 -10.40 -2.81 -33.05
CA ALA A 710 -11.43 -2.41 -34.00
C ALA A 710 -11.35 -0.93 -34.43
N GLY A 711 -11.03 0.01 -33.55
CA GLY A 711 -11.00 1.45 -33.87
C GLY A 711 -9.76 1.96 -34.58
N ALA A 712 -8.56 1.44 -34.34
CA ALA A 712 -7.40 1.72 -35.19
C ALA A 712 -7.61 1.09 -36.58
N GLU A 713 -8.45 0.06 -36.69
CA GLU A 713 -8.98 -0.43 -37.97
C GLU A 713 -10.01 0.56 -38.57
N LEU A 714 -10.94 1.14 -37.79
CA LEU A 714 -11.84 2.21 -38.27
C LEU A 714 -11.08 3.48 -38.71
N VAL A 715 -10.00 3.86 -38.02
CA VAL A 715 -9.09 4.95 -38.43
C VAL A 715 -8.31 4.57 -39.69
N ARG A 716 -7.79 3.34 -39.80
CA ARG A 716 -7.15 2.85 -41.04
C ARG A 716 -8.10 2.79 -42.24
N ARG A 717 -9.41 2.67 -42.01
CA ARG A 717 -10.47 2.76 -43.04
C ARG A 717 -10.93 4.20 -43.33
N GLY A 718 -10.52 5.18 -42.53
CA GLY A 718 -10.97 6.57 -42.64
C GLY A 718 -12.40 6.81 -42.13
N GLU A 719 -12.96 5.90 -41.34
CA GLU A 719 -14.29 6.03 -40.73
C GLU A 719 -14.25 6.91 -39.46
N TRP A 720 -13.13 6.87 -38.74
CA TRP A 720 -12.82 7.62 -37.50
C TRP A 720 -11.50 8.41 -37.66
N THR A 721 -11.25 9.43 -36.84
CA THR A 721 -9.95 10.16 -36.78
C THR A 721 -9.05 9.69 -35.61
N PRO A 722 -7.74 10.04 -35.58
CA PRO A 722 -6.87 9.74 -34.44
C PRO A 722 -7.25 10.47 -33.14
N GLU A 723 -7.87 11.65 -33.22
CA GLU A 723 -8.40 12.37 -32.06
C GLU A 723 -9.66 11.65 -31.53
N GLN A 724 -10.46 11.12 -32.46
CA GLN A 724 -11.46 10.09 -32.24
C GLN A 724 -10.83 8.70 -31.99
N LEU A 725 -9.56 8.65 -31.56
CA LEU A 725 -8.86 7.46 -31.02
C LEU A 725 -8.14 7.70 -29.67
N GLN A 726 -8.06 8.94 -29.16
CA GLN A 726 -7.31 9.32 -27.94
C GLN A 726 -8.14 9.56 -26.65
N LEU A 727 -9.45 9.75 -26.72
CA LEU A 727 -10.34 9.68 -25.54
C LEU A 727 -10.85 8.22 -25.38
N ALA A 728 -11.99 7.92 -24.75
CA ALA A 728 -12.70 6.61 -24.48
C ALA A 728 -11.95 5.44 -23.95
N CYS A 729 -10.80 5.16 -24.48
CA CYS A 729 -9.92 4.13 -23.99
C CYS A 729 -8.51 4.73 -23.85
N GLY A 730 -8.45 6.06 -23.98
CA GLY A 730 -7.34 6.97 -23.77
C GLY A 730 -6.29 6.88 -24.85
N ASP A 731 -5.06 7.03 -24.40
CA ASP A 731 -3.85 6.69 -25.14
C ASP A 731 -3.73 5.18 -25.48
N GLY A 732 -4.66 4.36 -25.00
CA GLY A 732 -4.56 2.91 -25.08
C GLY A 732 -3.47 2.35 -24.16
N GLY A 733 -3.30 2.84 -22.94
CA GLY A 733 -2.46 2.18 -21.93
C GLY A 733 -1.09 2.76 -21.60
N PRO A 734 -0.54 3.73 -22.36
CA PRO A 734 0.62 4.48 -21.89
C PRO A 734 0.45 5.17 -20.51
N THR A 735 -0.77 5.48 -20.07
CA THR A 735 -1.10 6.09 -18.78
C THR A 735 -2.37 5.49 -18.14
N LEU A 736 -2.94 6.16 -17.12
CA LEU A 736 -4.26 5.83 -16.57
C LEU A 736 -5.45 6.42 -17.35
N ASP A 737 -5.22 7.19 -18.42
CA ASP A 737 -6.30 7.61 -19.33
C ASP A 737 -6.89 6.37 -20.01
N TYR A 738 -8.07 5.93 -19.57
CA TYR A 738 -8.91 4.99 -20.31
C TYR A 738 -10.14 5.72 -20.86
N GLY A 739 -10.20 7.05 -20.92
CA GLY A 739 -11.35 7.88 -21.33
C GLY A 739 -12.76 7.36 -20.98
N MET A 740 -13.79 7.80 -21.72
CA MET A 740 -15.20 7.38 -21.54
C MET A 740 -15.53 5.88 -21.39
N ARG A 741 -14.97 4.93 -22.16
CA ARG A 741 -15.18 3.48 -21.94
C ARG A 741 -14.62 3.06 -20.59
N GLY A 742 -13.40 3.49 -20.24
CA GLY A 742 -12.83 3.16 -18.94
C GLY A 742 -13.45 3.90 -17.77
N THR A 743 -13.83 5.15 -17.96
CA THR A 743 -14.57 5.94 -16.98
C THR A 743 -15.96 5.35 -16.77
N LEU A 744 -16.69 4.93 -17.82
CA LEU A 744 -17.92 4.15 -17.66
C LEU A 744 -17.66 2.80 -16.94
N LEU A 745 -16.50 2.15 -17.16
CA LEU A 745 -16.09 0.94 -16.44
C LEU A 745 -15.50 1.19 -15.04
N ASN A 746 -15.27 2.46 -14.64
CA ASN A 746 -14.91 2.88 -13.29
C ASN A 746 -16.20 3.24 -12.53
N VAL A 747 -17.05 4.08 -13.11
CA VAL A 747 -18.40 4.38 -12.58
C VAL A 747 -19.19 3.08 -12.39
N ALA A 748 -19.27 2.20 -13.39
CA ALA A 748 -19.90 0.88 -13.25
C ALA A 748 -19.19 -0.08 -12.27
N ARG A 749 -18.04 0.29 -11.69
CA ARG A 749 -17.38 -0.43 -10.60
C ARG A 749 -17.72 0.20 -9.25
N GLU A 750 -17.80 1.52 -9.18
CA GLU A 750 -18.35 2.24 -8.02
C GLU A 750 -19.82 1.82 -7.79
N GLU A 751 -20.66 1.75 -8.84
CA GLU A 751 -22.03 1.20 -8.80
C GLU A 751 -22.10 -0.24 -8.25
N MET A 752 -21.11 -1.07 -8.60
CA MET A 752 -21.02 -2.44 -8.10
C MET A 752 -20.79 -2.47 -6.58
N ILE A 753 -20.03 -1.50 -6.07
CA ILE A 753 -19.82 -1.31 -4.64
C ILE A 753 -21.06 -0.73 -3.98
N HIS A 754 -21.77 0.23 -4.60
CA HIS A 754 -23.04 0.75 -4.08
C HIS A 754 -24.09 -0.35 -3.92
N PHE A 755 -24.26 -1.19 -4.94
CA PHE A 755 -25.13 -2.37 -4.89
C PHE A 755 -24.77 -3.34 -3.74
N LEU A 756 -23.47 -3.50 -3.44
CA LEU A 756 -23.00 -4.34 -2.32
C LEU A 756 -23.19 -3.65 -0.95
N VAL A 757 -22.94 -2.35 -0.85
CA VAL A 757 -23.10 -1.54 0.37
C VAL A 757 -24.58 -1.46 0.78
N ILE A 758 -25.48 -1.20 -0.16
CA ILE A 758 -26.93 -1.25 0.07
C ILE A 758 -27.36 -2.65 0.51
N ASN A 759 -26.74 -3.71 -0.04
CA ASN A 759 -26.98 -5.08 0.41
C ASN A 759 -26.42 -5.38 1.82
N ASN A 760 -25.32 -4.77 2.24
CA ASN A 760 -24.83 -4.84 3.62
C ASN A 760 -25.85 -4.18 4.57
N ILE A 761 -26.47 -3.06 4.18
CA ILE A 761 -27.57 -2.45 4.96
C ILE A 761 -28.78 -3.40 5.01
N ILE A 762 -29.28 -3.89 3.87
CA ILE A 762 -30.42 -4.82 3.79
C ILE A 762 -30.20 -6.03 4.71
N THR A 763 -29.04 -6.68 4.62
CA THR A 763 -28.71 -7.85 5.46
C THR A 763 -28.51 -7.51 6.93
N ALA A 764 -27.95 -6.34 7.27
CA ALA A 764 -27.88 -5.84 8.64
C ALA A 764 -29.27 -5.57 9.26
N THR A 765 -30.28 -5.22 8.45
CA THR A 765 -31.69 -5.12 8.93
C THR A 765 -32.35 -6.47 9.20
N GLY A 766 -31.75 -7.59 8.77
CA GLY A 766 -32.27 -8.95 8.95
C GLY A 766 -32.92 -9.58 7.70
N ASP A 767 -32.96 -8.87 6.57
CA ASP A 767 -33.39 -9.41 5.28
C ASP A 767 -32.30 -10.30 4.64
N SER A 768 -32.66 -11.12 3.65
CA SER A 768 -31.70 -11.83 2.81
C SER A 768 -31.09 -10.92 1.73
N PHE A 769 -29.83 -11.16 1.34
CA PHE A 769 -29.18 -10.52 0.18
C PHE A 769 -30.13 -10.41 -1.01
N HIS A 770 -30.38 -9.18 -1.45
CA HIS A 770 -31.35 -8.85 -2.47
C HIS A 770 -30.68 -8.70 -3.84
N LEU A 771 -30.96 -9.66 -4.72
CA LEU A 771 -30.66 -9.55 -6.14
C LEU A 771 -31.96 -9.41 -6.94
N PRO A 772 -32.24 -8.22 -7.51
CA PRO A 772 -33.42 -8.00 -8.34
C PRO A 772 -33.24 -8.66 -9.72
N ALA A 773 -34.35 -9.19 -10.26
CA ALA A 773 -34.40 -9.79 -11.59
C ALA A 773 -34.68 -8.71 -12.64
N ILE A 774 -33.64 -8.07 -13.14
CA ILE A 774 -33.76 -6.96 -14.10
C ILE A 774 -34.30 -7.44 -15.46
N ASP A 775 -35.44 -6.89 -15.89
CA ASP A 775 -35.98 -7.00 -17.24
C ASP A 775 -36.22 -5.59 -17.82
N PHE A 776 -35.36 -5.14 -18.72
CA PHE A 776 -35.49 -3.84 -19.40
C PHE A 776 -36.73 -3.75 -20.32
N GLY A 777 -37.47 -4.84 -20.51
CA GLY A 777 -38.79 -4.83 -21.12
C GLY A 777 -39.92 -4.34 -20.21
N THR A 778 -39.76 -4.41 -18.89
CA THR A 778 -40.81 -4.05 -17.90
C THR A 778 -40.32 -3.14 -16.77
N LEU A 779 -39.01 -2.93 -16.62
CA LEU A 779 -38.39 -2.11 -15.56
C LEU A 779 -38.98 -0.68 -15.45
N ASN A 780 -39.26 -0.01 -16.57
CA ASN A 780 -39.82 1.35 -16.61
C ASN A 780 -41.30 1.43 -16.16
N GLU A 781 -41.97 0.28 -16.02
CA GLU A 781 -43.29 0.17 -15.37
C GLU A 781 -43.16 -0.08 -13.85
N GLN A 782 -42.02 -0.63 -13.41
CA GLN A 782 -41.74 -1.08 -12.04
C GLN A 782 -40.96 -0.07 -11.20
N LEU A 783 -40.23 0.87 -11.81
CA LEU A 783 -39.58 1.98 -11.12
C LEU A 783 -40.36 3.30 -11.36
N PRO A 784 -40.44 4.21 -10.36
CA PRO A 784 -41.14 5.49 -10.48
C PRO A 784 -40.28 6.62 -11.07
N VAL A 785 -39.12 6.30 -11.67
CA VAL A 785 -38.20 7.30 -12.26
C VAL A 785 -38.76 7.82 -13.59
N PRO A 786 -38.74 9.13 -13.88
CA PRO A 786 -39.19 9.69 -15.17
C PRO A 786 -38.19 9.48 -16.33
N LEU A 787 -37.32 8.47 -16.23
CA LEU A 787 -36.23 8.19 -17.18
C LEU A 787 -36.36 6.79 -17.79
N ASP A 788 -35.86 6.68 -19.02
CA ASP A 788 -36.01 5.50 -19.88
C ASP A 788 -34.84 4.52 -19.71
N PHE A 789 -34.90 3.68 -18.66
CA PHE A 789 -33.88 2.66 -18.39
C PHE A 789 -33.84 1.67 -19.55
N SER A 790 -32.69 1.60 -20.23
CA SER A 790 -32.55 0.84 -21.48
C SER A 790 -31.10 0.52 -21.81
N LEU A 791 -30.87 -0.75 -22.17
CA LEU A 791 -29.62 -1.23 -22.76
C LEU A 791 -29.49 -0.65 -24.18
N GLU A 792 -28.67 0.37 -24.33
CA GLU A 792 -28.43 1.09 -25.58
C GLU A 792 -26.94 1.34 -25.81
N GLY A 793 -26.54 1.38 -27.08
CA GLY A 793 -25.17 1.72 -27.47
C GLY A 793 -24.80 3.17 -27.11
N PHE A 794 -23.57 3.38 -26.66
CA PHE A 794 -23.10 4.67 -26.15
C PHE A 794 -23.20 5.80 -27.19
N GLY A 795 -23.64 6.97 -26.73
CA GLY A 795 -23.66 8.21 -27.51
C GLY A 795 -24.68 9.22 -27.00
N ILE A 796 -25.15 10.07 -27.90
CA ILE A 796 -26.06 11.20 -27.63
C ILE A 796 -27.52 10.78 -27.31
N GLY A 797 -27.76 9.49 -27.00
CA GLY A 797 -29.04 8.93 -26.55
C GLY A 797 -29.01 8.58 -25.05
N PRO A 798 -28.19 7.59 -24.62
CA PRO A 798 -28.11 7.18 -23.21
C PRO A 798 -27.58 8.24 -22.27
N LEU A 799 -26.60 9.01 -22.71
CA LEU A 799 -25.73 9.74 -21.80
C LEU A 799 -26.41 10.91 -21.04
N GLN A 800 -27.54 11.47 -21.52
CA GLN A 800 -28.38 12.39 -20.71
C GLN A 800 -29.09 11.65 -19.59
N ARG A 801 -29.55 10.42 -19.87
CA ARG A 801 -30.23 9.59 -18.89
C ARG A 801 -29.23 9.23 -17.79
N PHE A 802 -27.95 9.07 -18.12
CA PHE A 802 -26.87 8.89 -17.15
C PHE A 802 -26.66 10.18 -16.33
N ILE A 803 -26.52 11.37 -16.95
CA ILE A 803 -26.48 12.65 -16.21
C ILE A 803 -27.65 12.76 -15.24
N ALA A 804 -28.88 12.53 -15.73
CA ALA A 804 -30.14 12.71 -14.99
C ALA A 804 -30.44 11.58 -13.98
N ILE A 805 -29.68 10.48 -14.02
CA ILE A 805 -29.65 9.47 -12.97
C ILE A 805 -28.79 10.01 -11.82
N GLU A 806 -27.58 10.50 -12.11
CA GLU A 806 -26.63 10.96 -11.08
C GLU A 806 -26.87 12.38 -10.55
N GLN A 807 -27.79 13.15 -11.14
CA GLN A 807 -27.80 14.62 -10.97
C GLN A 807 -28.16 15.06 -9.53
N PRO A 808 -27.27 15.81 -8.84
CA PRO A 808 -27.55 16.40 -7.55
C PRO A 808 -28.80 17.28 -7.60
N ASP A 809 -29.63 17.15 -6.57
CA ASP A 809 -30.94 17.81 -6.47
C ASP A 809 -30.85 19.35 -6.56
N ASP A 810 -29.76 19.94 -6.05
CA ASP A 810 -29.50 21.39 -6.06
C ASP A 810 -29.12 21.95 -7.45
N LEU A 811 -28.63 21.09 -8.35
CA LEU A 811 -28.25 21.45 -9.72
C LEU A 811 -29.39 21.27 -10.73
N THR A 812 -30.62 20.99 -10.27
CA THR A 812 -31.79 20.74 -11.14
C THR A 812 -32.39 22.05 -11.70
N VAL A 813 -32.13 22.35 -12.98
CA VAL A 813 -32.55 23.58 -13.68
C VAL A 813 -33.75 23.33 -14.62
N GLU A 814 -34.95 23.72 -14.17
CA GLU A 814 -36.23 23.28 -14.73
C GLU A 814 -36.55 23.60 -16.20
N PHE A 815 -37.12 22.61 -16.92
CA PHE A 815 -37.98 22.81 -18.10
C PHE A 815 -39.21 21.86 -18.07
N ALA A 816 -40.34 22.23 -18.71
CA ALA A 816 -41.66 21.91 -18.13
C ALA A 816 -42.65 21.05 -18.96
N GLY A 817 -43.37 20.16 -18.25
CA GLY A 817 -44.67 19.57 -18.62
C GLY A 817 -44.64 18.07 -19.01
N THR A 818 -45.62 17.22 -18.67
CA THR A 818 -46.85 17.44 -17.87
C THR A 818 -47.24 16.21 -17.04
N ASP A 819 -47.46 16.45 -15.75
CA ASP A 819 -48.36 15.75 -14.81
C ASP A 819 -49.19 14.57 -15.36
N THR A 820 -48.71 13.35 -15.13
CA THR A 820 -49.53 12.12 -15.07
C THR A 820 -49.03 11.20 -13.96
N LEU A 821 -49.33 11.52 -12.70
CA LEU A 821 -49.21 10.56 -11.60
C LEU A 821 -50.17 9.38 -11.85
N LEU A 822 -49.63 8.25 -12.31
CA LEU A 822 -50.36 6.99 -12.38
C LEU A 822 -50.41 6.34 -11.00
N ASP A 823 -51.59 5.90 -10.60
CA ASP A 823 -51.85 5.20 -9.35
C ASP A 823 -51.18 3.81 -9.36
N ARG A 824 -49.97 3.71 -8.79
CA ARG A 824 -49.04 2.56 -8.91
C ARG A 824 -48.83 1.73 -7.62
N GLY A 825 -49.79 1.75 -6.69
CA GLY A 825 -49.97 0.69 -5.68
C GLY A 825 -49.13 0.73 -4.39
N ASP A 826 -49.69 0.15 -3.31
CA ASP A 826 -49.23 0.21 -1.91
C ASP A 826 -47.81 -0.35 -1.59
N ALA A 827 -47.08 -0.89 -2.57
CA ALA A 827 -45.85 -1.67 -2.33
C ALA A 827 -44.53 -0.95 -2.70
N MET A 828 -44.61 0.32 -3.11
CA MET A 828 -43.50 1.09 -3.67
C MET A 828 -43.31 2.41 -2.91
N TYR A 829 -42.06 2.78 -2.62
CA TYR A 829 -41.75 4.09 -2.06
C TYR A 829 -41.74 5.17 -3.17
N PRO A 830 -42.49 6.28 -3.03
CA PRO A 830 -42.53 7.36 -4.01
C PRO A 830 -41.41 8.37 -3.80
N TYR A 831 -40.76 8.78 -4.90
CA TYR A 831 -39.74 9.83 -4.96
C TYR A 831 -39.77 10.50 -6.34
N GLY A 832 -39.17 11.68 -6.48
CA GLY A 832 -39.04 12.45 -7.72
C GLY A 832 -37.65 12.36 -8.36
N SER A 833 -36.58 12.42 -7.56
CA SER A 833 -35.18 12.27 -7.97
C SER A 833 -34.49 11.11 -7.24
N LEU A 834 -33.35 10.62 -7.73
CA LEU A 834 -32.60 9.56 -7.05
C LEU A 834 -31.90 10.08 -5.78
N SER A 835 -31.41 11.31 -5.80
CA SER A 835 -30.92 12.04 -4.62
C SER A 835 -31.93 12.08 -3.49
N GLU A 836 -33.19 12.33 -3.81
CA GLU A 836 -34.28 12.35 -2.85
C GLU A 836 -34.60 10.95 -2.29
N LEU A 837 -34.53 9.89 -3.11
CA LEU A 837 -34.61 8.51 -2.62
C LEU A 837 -33.50 8.23 -1.60
N TYR A 838 -32.25 8.61 -1.89
CA TYR A 838 -31.12 8.41 -0.98
C TYR A 838 -31.23 9.25 0.29
N ALA A 839 -31.64 10.51 0.19
CA ALA A 839 -31.92 11.36 1.35
C ALA A 839 -33.05 10.76 2.22
N ALA A 840 -34.13 10.28 1.62
CA ALA A 840 -35.24 9.65 2.33
C ALA A 840 -34.82 8.33 3.01
N ILE A 841 -33.98 7.50 2.36
CA ILE A 841 -33.38 6.30 2.94
C ILE A 841 -32.50 6.67 4.15
N ARG A 842 -31.61 7.67 4.00
CA ARG A 842 -30.72 8.15 5.07
C ARG A 842 -31.50 8.61 6.30
N GLU A 843 -32.52 9.43 6.11
CA GLU A 843 -33.41 9.85 7.20
C GLU A 843 -34.18 8.66 7.79
N GLY A 844 -34.62 7.72 6.95
CA GLY A 844 -35.32 6.50 7.37
C GLY A 844 -34.47 5.63 8.30
N ILE A 845 -33.19 5.43 7.98
CA ILE A 845 -32.22 4.68 8.80
C ILE A 845 -32.09 5.27 10.20
N GLN A 846 -32.15 6.60 10.33
CA GLN A 846 -32.07 7.31 11.61
C GLN A 846 -33.40 7.32 12.39
N ARG A 847 -34.55 7.24 11.69
CA ARG A 847 -35.89 7.36 12.29
C ARG A 847 -36.50 6.02 12.73
N VAL A 848 -36.21 4.93 12.02
CA VAL A 848 -36.81 3.61 12.31
C VAL A 848 -36.14 2.98 13.54
N PRO A 849 -36.86 2.78 14.66
CA PRO A 849 -36.27 2.17 15.86
C PRO A 849 -35.97 0.69 15.65
N ASP A 850 -34.95 0.19 16.35
CA ASP A 850 -34.51 -1.21 16.32
C ASP A 850 -34.33 -1.77 14.89
N LEU A 851 -33.80 -0.95 13.99
CA LEU A 851 -33.64 -1.28 12.56
C LEU A 851 -32.58 -2.35 12.32
N ILE A 852 -31.41 -2.22 12.94
CA ILE A 852 -30.29 -3.14 12.75
C ILE A 852 -30.47 -4.34 13.68
N MET A 853 -30.48 -5.55 13.11
CA MET A 853 -30.70 -6.82 13.82
C MET A 853 -29.43 -7.63 14.06
N VAL A 854 -28.32 -7.30 13.40
CA VAL A 854 -27.01 -7.90 13.69
C VAL A 854 -26.42 -7.37 15.00
N ALA A 855 -25.47 -8.09 15.58
CA ALA A 855 -24.73 -7.64 16.75
C ALA A 855 -23.53 -6.79 16.31
N LYS A 856 -23.22 -5.70 17.02
CA LYS A 856 -22.00 -4.91 16.76
C LYS A 856 -20.75 -5.79 16.76
N GLY A 857 -19.91 -5.64 15.74
CA GLY A 857 -18.79 -6.53 15.40
C GLY A 857 -19.16 -7.72 14.50
N ARG A 858 -20.40 -7.82 13.99
CA ARG A 858 -20.84 -8.85 13.02
C ARG A 858 -21.44 -8.23 11.76
N ALA A 859 -20.56 -7.63 10.96
CA ALA A 859 -20.86 -7.18 9.60
C ALA A 859 -20.19 -8.07 8.56
N GLY A 860 -20.78 -8.11 7.37
CA GLY A 860 -20.07 -8.51 6.15
C GLY A 860 -19.24 -7.36 5.58
N GLY A 861 -18.41 -7.68 4.60
CA GLY A 861 -18.03 -6.68 3.59
C GLY A 861 -16.56 -6.33 3.43
N GLU A 862 -15.60 -6.86 4.22
CA GLU A 862 -14.17 -6.44 4.20
C GLU A 862 -13.61 -6.20 2.78
N HIS A 863 -13.67 -4.94 2.34
CA HIS A 863 -13.37 -4.55 0.96
C HIS A 863 -13.00 -3.06 0.90
N HIS A 864 -11.82 -2.75 1.45
CA HIS A 864 -11.13 -1.44 1.36
C HIS A 864 -10.86 -0.93 -0.08
N LEU A 865 -11.34 -1.59 -1.13
CA LEU A 865 -11.03 -1.24 -2.51
C LEU A 865 -12.12 -0.33 -3.08
N PHE A 866 -11.73 0.55 -4.00
CA PHE A 866 -12.64 1.47 -4.70
C PHE A 866 -13.25 2.53 -3.76
N MET A 867 -12.45 3.03 -2.80
CA MET A 867 -12.76 4.18 -1.94
C MET A 867 -11.91 5.38 -2.36
N ARG A 868 -12.55 6.50 -2.72
CA ARG A 868 -11.87 7.75 -3.17
C ARG A 868 -10.81 8.26 -2.19
N GLU A 869 -9.82 9.02 -2.67
CA GLU A 869 -8.77 9.59 -1.80
C GLU A 869 -9.41 10.56 -0.80
N SER A 870 -10.44 11.30 -1.24
CA SER A 870 -11.19 12.22 -0.39
C SER A 870 -11.67 11.56 0.91
N VAL A 871 -12.28 10.38 0.82
CA VAL A 871 -12.78 9.59 1.97
C VAL A 871 -11.62 8.87 2.67
N ASN A 872 -10.73 8.22 1.91
CA ASN A 872 -9.63 7.43 2.45
C ASN A 872 -8.63 8.30 3.25
N ALA A 873 -8.47 9.58 2.94
CA ALA A 873 -7.55 10.47 3.66
C ALA A 873 -7.95 10.70 5.13
N VAL A 874 -9.26 10.66 5.42
CA VAL A 874 -9.84 10.84 6.77
C VAL A 874 -10.21 9.51 7.42
N HIS A 875 -10.67 8.53 6.61
CA HIS A 875 -11.15 7.22 7.07
C HIS A 875 -10.37 6.01 6.47
N PRO A 876 -9.03 5.94 6.59
CA PRO A 876 -8.19 4.89 6.00
C PRO A 876 -8.41 3.46 6.57
N ASP A 877 -9.22 3.32 7.62
CA ASP A 877 -9.61 2.05 8.25
C ASP A 877 -11.01 1.53 7.85
N TYR A 878 -11.80 2.31 7.11
CA TYR A 878 -13.18 1.98 6.72
C TYR A 878 -13.25 0.74 5.81
N GLN A 879 -14.32 -0.05 5.97
CA GLN A 879 -14.41 -1.42 5.44
C GLN A 879 -15.69 -1.77 4.70
N LEU A 880 -16.56 -0.78 4.45
CA LEU A 880 -17.92 -0.98 3.91
C LEU A 880 -18.82 -1.85 4.81
N GLU A 881 -18.44 -2.00 6.08
CA GLU A 881 -19.14 -2.80 7.08
C GLU A 881 -20.35 -2.06 7.68
N VAL A 882 -21.45 -2.78 7.91
CA VAL A 882 -22.67 -2.25 8.53
C VAL A 882 -23.12 -3.17 9.67
N ASP A 883 -23.08 -2.66 10.90
CA ASP A 883 -23.46 -3.39 12.13
C ASP A 883 -24.24 -2.55 13.16
N ASP A 884 -24.44 -1.26 12.88
CA ASP A 884 -25.22 -0.33 13.69
C ASP A 884 -25.76 0.85 12.83
N VAL A 885 -26.51 1.75 13.46
CA VAL A 885 -27.13 2.90 12.76
C VAL A 885 -26.08 3.89 12.24
N ALA A 886 -24.93 4.05 12.92
CA ALA A 886 -23.87 4.96 12.48
C ALA A 886 -23.19 4.47 11.20
N SER A 887 -22.78 3.19 11.19
CA SER A 887 -22.24 2.53 9.99
C SER A 887 -23.27 2.47 8.85
N ALA A 888 -24.56 2.25 9.13
CA ALA A 888 -25.61 2.28 8.12
C ALA A 888 -25.86 3.67 7.49
N VAL A 889 -25.69 4.76 8.25
CA VAL A 889 -25.76 6.13 7.71
C VAL A 889 -24.53 6.44 6.86
N PHE A 890 -23.32 6.17 7.38
CA PHE A 890 -22.07 6.41 6.66
C PHE A 890 -21.99 5.59 5.35
N ALA A 891 -22.60 4.40 5.33
CA ALA A 891 -22.76 3.58 4.14
C ALA A 891 -23.63 4.22 3.04
N ILE A 892 -24.69 4.97 3.38
CA ILE A 892 -25.46 5.74 2.39
C ILE A 892 -24.70 7.01 1.98
N ASP A 893 -24.09 7.71 2.94
CA ASP A 893 -23.32 8.93 2.66
C ASP A 893 -22.15 8.66 1.70
N PHE A 894 -21.53 7.48 1.79
CA PHE A 894 -20.52 6.98 0.84
C PHE A 894 -21.06 6.76 -0.58
N VAL A 895 -22.29 6.24 -0.73
CA VAL A 895 -22.94 6.07 -2.05
C VAL A 895 -23.27 7.44 -2.66
N THR A 896 -23.85 8.35 -1.86
CA THR A 896 -24.22 9.70 -2.34
C THR A 896 -22.98 10.57 -2.62
N GLU A 897 -21.89 10.45 -1.86
CA GLU A 897 -20.59 11.06 -2.18
C GLU A 897 -20.05 10.60 -3.55
N HIS A 898 -20.28 9.34 -3.90
CA HIS A 898 -19.85 8.83 -5.19
C HIS A 898 -20.70 9.37 -6.35
N GLY A 899 -22.02 9.30 -6.26
CA GLY A 899 -22.95 9.79 -7.29
C GLY A 899 -22.93 11.31 -7.47
N GLU A 900 -23.08 12.05 -6.37
CA GLU A 900 -23.36 13.49 -6.33
C GLU A 900 -22.16 14.32 -5.83
N GLY A 901 -21.51 13.87 -4.76
CA GLY A 901 -20.32 14.49 -4.13
C GLY A 901 -20.63 15.59 -3.10
N HIS A 902 -19.61 15.92 -2.29
CA HIS A 902 -19.66 16.93 -1.21
C HIS A 902 -20.57 16.54 0.00
N VAL A 903 -20.75 15.25 0.24
CA VAL A 903 -21.49 14.68 1.37
C VAL A 903 -20.56 14.35 2.55
N ILE A 904 -19.32 13.93 2.27
CA ILE A 904 -18.31 13.57 3.27
C ILE A 904 -17.21 14.64 3.32
N GLU A 905 -16.91 15.17 4.52
CA GLU A 905 -15.82 16.14 4.70
C GLU A 905 -14.45 15.52 4.35
N SER A 906 -13.65 16.25 3.57
CA SER A 906 -12.29 15.83 3.20
C SER A 906 -11.23 16.89 3.48
N VAL A 907 -9.98 16.43 3.58
CA VAL A 907 -8.76 17.24 3.66
C VAL A 907 -8.01 17.33 2.32
N LYS A 908 -8.48 16.60 1.29
CA LYS A 908 -7.95 16.60 -0.08
C LYS A 908 -8.90 17.42 -0.99
N PRO A 909 -8.47 17.85 -2.19
CA PRO A 909 -9.36 18.52 -3.15
C PRO A 909 -10.50 17.61 -3.61
N ASP A 910 -11.64 18.19 -3.97
CA ASP A 910 -12.84 17.47 -4.38
C ASP A 910 -12.61 16.64 -5.66
N GLU A 911 -13.09 15.39 -5.67
CA GLU A 911 -13.03 14.47 -6.81
C GLU A 911 -14.31 14.57 -7.67
N ASP A 912 -14.23 14.18 -8.96
CA ASP A 912 -15.40 14.23 -9.84
C ASP A 912 -16.43 13.14 -9.48
N SER A 913 -17.50 13.51 -8.77
CA SER A 913 -18.71 12.69 -8.56
C SER A 913 -19.29 12.13 -9.85
N HIS A 914 -20.14 11.10 -9.85
CA HIS A 914 -20.64 10.49 -11.09
C HIS A 914 -21.37 11.47 -12.00
N PHE A 915 -22.11 12.44 -11.46
CA PHE A 915 -22.64 13.57 -12.24
C PHE A 915 -21.54 14.46 -12.82
N THR A 916 -20.51 14.81 -12.04
CA THR A 916 -19.37 15.61 -12.50
C THR A 916 -18.46 14.82 -13.44
N THR A 917 -18.50 13.48 -13.34
CA THR A 917 -18.03 12.36 -14.18
C THR A 917 -19.05 12.00 -15.26
N PHE A 918 -20.14 12.77 -15.34
CA PHE A 918 -20.90 13.12 -16.52
C PHE A 918 -20.79 14.64 -16.98
N LEU A 919 -20.04 15.62 -16.38
CA LEU A 919 -19.42 16.89 -17.02
C LEU A 919 -17.96 17.06 -17.73
N LYS A 920 -16.84 16.26 -17.57
CA LYS A 920 -15.70 15.70 -18.50
C LYS A 920 -15.62 14.42 -19.62
N LEU A 921 -16.32 13.28 -20.15
CA LEU A 921 -17.66 12.37 -20.35
C LEU A 921 -19.10 12.71 -21.03
N SER A 922 -20.11 13.48 -20.50
CA SER A 922 -21.17 14.48 -21.01
C SER A 922 -21.07 16.13 -20.92
N ASP A 923 -20.32 17.03 -21.68
CA ASP A 923 -20.49 18.01 -22.88
C ASP A 923 -19.91 17.73 -24.36
N LEU A 924 -18.58 17.63 -24.62
CA LEU A 924 -17.79 17.23 -25.86
C LEU A 924 -18.48 16.58 -27.12
N LEU A 925 -19.61 15.83 -27.10
CA LEU A 925 -20.12 15.05 -28.29
C LEU A 925 -20.72 15.96 -29.32
N MET A 926 -21.25 17.05 -28.81
CA MET A 926 -21.72 18.17 -29.58
C MET A 926 -20.57 18.82 -30.39
N HIS A 927 -19.31 18.47 -30.13
CA HIS A 927 -18.14 18.88 -30.92
C HIS A 927 -17.67 17.85 -31.97
N GLN A 928 -18.00 16.56 -31.87
CA GLN A 928 -17.44 15.50 -32.75
C GLN A 928 -18.40 15.03 -33.85
N HIS A 929 -17.88 14.93 -35.07
CA HIS A 929 -18.64 14.68 -36.29
C HIS A 929 -17.89 13.75 -37.25
N THR A 930 -18.62 13.06 -38.14
CA THR A 930 -18.05 12.28 -39.25
C THR A 930 -18.79 12.56 -40.57
N ALA A 931 -18.33 11.97 -41.67
CA ALA A 931 -18.88 12.17 -43.02
C ALA A 931 -20.02 11.18 -43.32
N GLY A 932 -21.18 11.71 -43.70
CA GLY A 932 -22.36 10.94 -44.09
C GLY A 932 -22.60 10.89 -45.60
N PRO A 933 -23.63 10.14 -46.05
CA PRO A 933 -24.01 10.05 -47.46
C PRO A 933 -24.21 11.42 -48.11
N GLY A 934 -23.77 11.56 -49.36
CA GLY A 934 -23.87 12.83 -50.11
C GLY A 934 -22.90 13.93 -49.67
N GLY A 935 -22.02 13.68 -48.69
CA GLY A 935 -21.05 14.67 -48.19
C GLY A 935 -21.58 15.56 -47.06
N HIS A 936 -22.73 15.24 -46.48
CA HIS A 936 -23.23 15.89 -45.28
C HIS A 936 -22.38 15.51 -44.05
N ARG A 937 -22.22 16.42 -43.08
CA ARG A 937 -21.69 16.07 -41.76
C ARG A 937 -22.80 15.45 -40.91
N VAL A 938 -22.49 14.40 -40.17
CA VAL A 938 -23.38 13.76 -39.20
C VAL A 938 -22.71 13.72 -37.81
N PRO A 939 -23.47 13.72 -36.70
CA PRO A 939 -22.93 13.47 -35.38
C PRO A 939 -22.20 12.13 -35.36
N TRP A 940 -21.04 12.08 -34.73
CA TRP A 940 -20.26 10.85 -34.65
C TRP A 940 -20.79 9.94 -33.52
N THR A 941 -20.92 8.65 -33.78
CA THR A 941 -21.38 7.66 -32.80
C THR A 941 -20.23 6.74 -32.41
N PRO A 942 -19.80 6.72 -31.13
CA PRO A 942 -18.65 5.92 -30.69
C PRO A 942 -18.91 4.42 -30.57
N ALA A 943 -20.16 3.99 -30.70
CA ALA A 943 -20.59 2.63 -30.46
C ALA A 943 -20.88 1.85 -31.76
N TYR A 944 -20.77 0.53 -31.68
CA TYR A 944 -21.39 -0.36 -32.66
C TYR A 944 -22.90 -0.10 -32.77
N PRO A 945 -23.53 -0.38 -33.93
CA PRO A 945 -24.97 -0.19 -34.14
C PRO A 945 -25.78 -1.31 -33.47
N VAL A 946 -25.59 -1.50 -32.18
CA VAL A 946 -26.25 -2.52 -31.37
C VAL A 946 -27.77 -2.32 -31.36
N LEU A 947 -28.50 -3.40 -31.06
CA LEU A 947 -29.93 -3.35 -30.76
C LEU A 947 -30.20 -2.66 -29.43
N ARG A 948 -31.41 -2.09 -29.27
CA ARG A 948 -31.87 -1.58 -27.97
C ARG A 948 -32.56 -2.71 -27.22
N ASN A 949 -32.24 -2.92 -25.94
CA ASN A 949 -32.83 -3.97 -25.11
C ASN A 949 -32.85 -5.34 -25.83
N PRO A 950 -31.69 -5.89 -26.25
CA PRO A 950 -31.65 -7.15 -27.00
C PRO A 950 -32.27 -8.28 -26.17
N THR A 951 -33.01 -9.20 -26.82
CA THR A 951 -33.69 -10.31 -26.14
C THR A 951 -33.60 -11.62 -26.92
N LEU A 952 -33.59 -12.75 -26.18
CA LEU A 952 -33.78 -14.09 -26.75
C LEU A 952 -35.25 -14.40 -27.09
N PHE A 953 -36.21 -13.66 -26.55
CA PHE A 953 -37.64 -13.99 -26.50
C PHE A 953 -38.52 -13.02 -27.31
N PRO A 954 -39.48 -13.49 -28.11
CA PRO A 954 -40.46 -12.63 -28.78
C PRO A 954 -41.62 -12.27 -27.83
N GLY A 955 -42.08 -11.01 -27.86
CA GLY A 955 -43.37 -10.64 -27.28
C GLY A 955 -43.49 -9.19 -26.82
N ASN A 956 -42.39 -8.60 -26.34
CA ASN A 956 -42.36 -7.22 -25.86
C ASN A 956 -41.97 -6.24 -26.98
N ALA A 957 -42.63 -5.08 -27.04
CA ALA A 957 -42.33 -4.02 -28.01
C ALA A 957 -41.16 -3.12 -27.58
N ALA A 958 -40.79 -3.12 -26.29
CA ALA A 958 -39.66 -2.39 -25.75
C ALA A 958 -38.31 -3.17 -25.87
N GLN A 959 -38.30 -4.35 -26.50
CA GLN A 959 -37.15 -5.24 -26.61
C GLN A 959 -36.91 -5.70 -28.05
N ASP A 960 -35.64 -5.86 -28.41
CA ASP A 960 -35.23 -6.21 -29.77
C ASP A 960 -34.79 -7.68 -29.88
N LEU A 961 -35.65 -8.52 -30.47
CA LEU A 961 -35.34 -9.93 -30.71
C LEU A 961 -34.10 -10.13 -31.60
N VAL A 962 -33.09 -10.82 -31.06
CA VAL A 962 -31.93 -11.33 -31.83
C VAL A 962 -32.36 -12.62 -32.55
N THR A 963 -32.23 -12.64 -33.88
CA THR A 963 -32.65 -13.77 -34.73
C THR A 963 -31.50 -14.49 -35.43
N ALA A 964 -30.29 -13.92 -35.47
CA ALA A 964 -29.12 -14.57 -36.04
C ALA A 964 -28.52 -15.62 -35.10
N GLU A 965 -28.37 -16.86 -35.57
CA GLU A 965 -28.07 -18.03 -34.73
C GLU A 965 -26.74 -17.95 -33.96
N ALA A 966 -25.70 -17.38 -34.58
CA ALA A 966 -24.40 -17.18 -33.91
C ALA A 966 -24.52 -16.18 -32.74
N ALA A 967 -25.23 -15.07 -32.94
CA ALA A 967 -25.49 -14.08 -31.89
C ALA A 967 -26.39 -14.65 -30.78
N ARG A 968 -27.42 -15.43 -31.13
CA ARG A 968 -28.26 -16.14 -30.15
C ARG A 968 -27.44 -17.11 -29.31
N SER A 969 -26.53 -17.86 -29.92
CA SER A 969 -25.63 -18.81 -29.24
C SER A 969 -24.70 -18.10 -28.24
N ALA A 970 -24.07 -17.00 -28.67
CA ALA A 970 -23.22 -16.18 -27.79
C ALA A 970 -24.02 -15.51 -26.66
N MET A 971 -25.28 -15.10 -26.90
CA MET A 971 -26.13 -14.45 -25.90
C MET A 971 -26.65 -15.44 -24.85
N VAL A 972 -26.96 -16.68 -25.25
CA VAL A 972 -27.24 -17.79 -24.32
C VAL A 972 -26.01 -18.08 -23.43
N LEU A 973 -24.80 -18.05 -23.99
CA LEU A 973 -23.56 -18.24 -23.23
C LEU A 973 -23.32 -17.09 -22.24
N PHE A 974 -23.55 -15.83 -22.64
CA PHE A 974 -23.48 -14.65 -21.77
C PHE A 974 -24.46 -14.78 -20.59
N ASN A 975 -25.75 -14.98 -20.88
CA ASN A 975 -26.81 -15.02 -19.85
C ASN A 975 -26.58 -16.15 -18.84
N ARG A 976 -26.12 -17.32 -19.30
CA ARG A 976 -25.79 -18.45 -18.40
C ARG A 976 -24.52 -18.20 -17.59
N SER A 977 -23.53 -17.51 -18.14
CA SER A 977 -22.35 -17.08 -17.39
C SER A 977 -22.72 -16.04 -16.31
N TYR A 978 -23.64 -15.13 -16.62
CA TYR A 978 -24.15 -14.13 -15.68
C TYR A 978 -24.94 -14.78 -14.54
N ALA A 979 -25.80 -15.77 -14.85
CA ALA A 979 -26.48 -16.58 -13.84
C ALA A 979 -25.51 -17.32 -12.89
N VAL A 980 -24.35 -17.79 -13.39
CA VAL A 980 -23.32 -18.42 -12.54
C VAL A 980 -22.59 -17.40 -11.66
N MET A 981 -22.26 -16.21 -12.18
CA MET A 981 -21.70 -15.11 -11.39
C MET A 981 -22.63 -14.73 -10.23
N VAL A 982 -23.91 -14.55 -10.54
CA VAL A 982 -24.98 -14.28 -9.56
C VAL A 982 -25.11 -15.41 -8.53
N GLN A 983 -25.09 -16.67 -8.98
CA GLN A 983 -25.15 -17.83 -8.08
C GLN A 983 -23.96 -17.84 -7.10
N LEU A 984 -22.74 -17.52 -7.55
CA LEU A 984 -21.55 -17.44 -6.69
C LEU A 984 -21.70 -16.37 -5.59
N MET A 985 -22.22 -15.18 -5.93
CA MET A 985 -22.50 -14.12 -4.95
C MET A 985 -23.54 -14.55 -3.92
N ILE A 986 -24.67 -15.11 -4.37
CA ILE A 986 -25.74 -15.61 -3.49
C ILE A 986 -25.25 -16.74 -2.58
N GLN A 987 -24.38 -17.63 -3.06
CA GLN A 987 -23.75 -18.64 -2.20
C GLN A 987 -22.80 -18.04 -1.16
N HIS A 988 -22.08 -16.96 -1.49
CA HIS A 988 -21.20 -16.31 -0.52
C HIS A 988 -21.99 -15.70 0.64
N PHE A 989 -22.93 -14.79 0.35
CA PHE A 989 -23.75 -14.14 1.38
C PHE A 989 -24.63 -15.14 2.14
N GLY A 990 -25.03 -16.26 1.52
CA GLY A 990 -25.78 -17.33 2.18
C GLY A 990 -24.97 -18.22 3.13
N TYR A 991 -23.65 -18.40 2.90
CA TYR A 991 -22.78 -19.19 3.78
C TYR A 991 -22.06 -18.34 4.83
N ARG A 992 -21.56 -17.17 4.44
CA ARG A 992 -20.83 -16.24 5.31
C ARG A 992 -21.27 -14.80 5.00
N PRO A 993 -22.43 -14.35 5.52
CA PRO A 993 -22.82 -12.95 5.42
C PRO A 993 -21.79 -12.05 6.11
N ASP A 994 -21.31 -12.42 7.31
CA ASP A 994 -20.15 -11.85 8.02
C ASP A 994 -18.79 -12.09 7.29
N GLY A 995 -18.81 -12.32 5.98
CA GLY A 995 -17.69 -12.77 5.19
C GLY A 995 -16.80 -11.63 4.70
N SER A 996 -15.49 -11.89 4.69
CA SER A 996 -14.55 -11.07 3.93
C SER A 996 -14.73 -11.29 2.44
N LEU A 997 -15.21 -10.27 1.72
CA LEU A 997 -15.37 -10.31 0.26
C LEU A 997 -14.03 -10.60 -0.41
N ARG A 998 -12.97 -9.90 -0.01
CA ARG A 998 -11.60 -10.06 -0.55
C ARG A 998 -11.04 -11.48 -0.40
N ARG A 999 -11.33 -12.16 0.71
CA ARG A 999 -10.81 -13.51 1.01
C ARG A 999 -11.75 -14.63 0.53
N SER A 1000 -12.93 -14.28 -0.01
CA SER A 1000 -13.93 -15.25 -0.46
C SER A 1000 -13.55 -15.89 -1.80
N ARG A 1001 -13.28 -17.20 -1.78
CA ARG A 1001 -13.07 -18.01 -3.00
C ARG A 1001 -14.26 -17.91 -3.99
N LEU A 1002 -15.47 -17.66 -3.49
CA LEU A 1002 -16.68 -17.50 -4.30
C LEU A 1002 -16.75 -16.12 -4.97
N MET A 1003 -16.43 -15.04 -4.24
CA MET A 1003 -16.40 -13.68 -4.82
C MET A 1003 -15.25 -13.51 -5.81
N ASN A 1004 -14.06 -14.04 -5.50
CA ASN A 1004 -12.93 -14.00 -6.42
C ASN A 1004 -13.21 -14.77 -7.72
N ALA A 1005 -13.96 -15.88 -7.64
CA ALA A 1005 -14.48 -16.56 -8.84
C ALA A 1005 -15.53 -15.73 -9.59
N ALA A 1006 -16.43 -15.02 -8.89
CA ALA A 1006 -17.40 -14.13 -9.55
C ALA A 1006 -16.73 -12.97 -10.31
N ILE A 1007 -15.65 -12.41 -9.75
CA ILE A 1007 -14.83 -11.36 -10.40
C ILE A 1007 -14.14 -11.89 -11.66
N ASP A 1008 -13.54 -13.09 -11.61
CA ASP A 1008 -12.93 -13.74 -12.78
C ASP A 1008 -13.99 -14.16 -13.83
N VAL A 1009 -15.23 -14.48 -13.44
CA VAL A 1009 -16.36 -14.66 -14.39
C VAL A 1009 -16.72 -13.33 -15.05
N MET A 1010 -16.83 -12.24 -14.29
CA MET A 1010 -17.20 -10.92 -14.84
C MET A 1010 -16.16 -10.42 -15.84
N THR A 1011 -14.89 -10.44 -15.44
CA THR A 1011 -13.77 -9.90 -16.23
C THR A 1011 -13.29 -10.85 -17.32
N GLY A 1012 -13.22 -12.15 -17.03
CA GLY A 1012 -12.69 -13.18 -17.93
C GLY A 1012 -13.72 -13.90 -18.79
N MET A 1013 -15.03 -13.78 -18.50
CA MET A 1013 -16.11 -14.40 -19.28
C MET A 1013 -17.14 -13.40 -19.81
N LEU A 1014 -17.82 -12.65 -18.92
CA LEU A 1014 -18.90 -11.73 -19.35
C LEU A 1014 -18.38 -10.67 -20.31
N ARG A 1015 -17.32 -9.95 -19.92
CA ARG A 1015 -16.71 -8.91 -20.76
C ARG A 1015 -16.33 -9.41 -22.17
N PRO A 1016 -15.52 -10.48 -22.37
CA PRO A 1016 -15.16 -10.92 -23.71
C PRO A 1016 -16.34 -11.50 -24.52
N ILE A 1017 -17.36 -12.09 -23.89
CA ILE A 1017 -18.58 -12.52 -24.61
C ILE A 1017 -19.41 -11.29 -25.03
N ALA A 1018 -19.49 -10.24 -24.20
CA ALA A 1018 -20.14 -8.98 -24.53
C ALA A 1018 -19.42 -8.22 -25.66
N GLU A 1019 -18.09 -8.08 -25.55
CA GLU A 1019 -17.21 -7.48 -26.57
C GLU A 1019 -17.33 -8.22 -27.92
N LEU A 1020 -17.59 -9.54 -27.92
CA LEU A 1020 -17.92 -10.31 -29.13
C LEU A 1020 -19.35 -10.02 -29.63
N LEU A 1021 -20.36 -10.08 -28.75
CA LEU A 1021 -21.78 -9.92 -29.10
C LEU A 1021 -22.08 -8.62 -29.84
N VAL A 1022 -21.47 -7.51 -29.41
CA VAL A 1022 -21.67 -6.19 -30.03
C VAL A 1022 -21.15 -6.08 -31.46
N THR A 1023 -20.33 -7.04 -31.91
CA THR A 1023 -19.84 -7.15 -33.31
C THR A 1023 -20.70 -8.09 -34.17
N MET A 1024 -21.42 -9.03 -33.56
CA MET A 1024 -22.17 -10.05 -34.28
C MET A 1024 -23.45 -9.45 -34.90
N PRO A 1025 -23.81 -9.78 -36.16
CA PRO A 1025 -25.09 -9.38 -36.74
C PRO A 1025 -26.26 -9.85 -35.88
N SER A 1026 -27.22 -8.98 -35.58
CA SER A 1026 -28.41 -9.35 -34.79
C SER A 1026 -29.41 -10.22 -35.56
N GLY A 1027 -29.38 -10.14 -36.89
CA GLY A 1027 -30.44 -10.64 -37.78
C GLY A 1027 -31.43 -9.56 -38.23
N ARG A 1028 -31.40 -8.36 -37.63
CA ARG A 1028 -31.99 -7.15 -38.22
C ARG A 1028 -31.00 -6.45 -39.17
N PRO A 1029 -31.43 -5.92 -40.33
CA PRO A 1029 -30.54 -5.22 -41.25
C PRO A 1029 -29.81 -4.03 -40.60
N GLY A 1030 -28.49 -3.98 -40.75
CA GLY A 1030 -27.66 -2.87 -40.25
C GLY A 1030 -27.52 -2.78 -38.72
N ARG A 1031 -27.90 -3.82 -37.97
CA ARG A 1031 -27.80 -3.84 -36.50
C ARG A 1031 -27.03 -5.04 -35.96
N THR A 1032 -26.14 -4.81 -35.00
CA THR A 1032 -25.44 -5.87 -34.25
C THR A 1032 -26.21 -6.26 -32.98
N ALA A 1033 -25.89 -7.41 -32.40
CA ALA A 1033 -26.48 -7.86 -31.14
C ALA A 1033 -25.84 -7.14 -29.94
N GLY A 1034 -26.14 -7.61 -28.73
CA GLY A 1034 -25.51 -7.16 -27.48
C GLY A 1034 -25.93 -8.07 -26.32
N PRO A 1035 -25.27 -8.01 -25.16
CA PRO A 1035 -25.64 -8.82 -24.00
C PRO A 1035 -27.00 -8.41 -23.42
N SER A 1036 -27.87 -9.39 -23.12
CA SER A 1036 -29.23 -9.13 -22.65
C SER A 1036 -29.41 -9.25 -21.12
N PHE A 1037 -28.47 -9.87 -20.41
CA PHE A 1037 -28.51 -10.17 -18.97
C PHE A 1037 -29.70 -11.05 -18.49
N GLU A 1038 -30.56 -11.53 -19.39
CA GLU A 1038 -31.80 -12.25 -19.08
C GLU A 1038 -31.58 -13.51 -18.22
N LEU A 1039 -32.12 -13.52 -17.00
CA LEU A 1039 -32.12 -14.69 -16.11
C LEU A 1039 -33.37 -15.55 -16.38
N ALA A 1040 -33.22 -16.62 -17.18
CA ALA A 1040 -34.31 -17.54 -17.50
C ALA A 1040 -34.95 -18.23 -16.28
N VAL A 1041 -34.18 -18.36 -15.18
CA VAL A 1041 -34.65 -18.61 -13.82
C VAL A 1041 -33.73 -17.81 -12.90
N PRO A 1042 -34.23 -16.95 -11.98
CA PRO A 1042 -33.39 -16.29 -10.98
C PRO A 1042 -32.64 -17.32 -10.12
N PRO A 1043 -31.30 -17.23 -9.96
CA PRO A 1043 -30.56 -18.12 -9.08
C PRO A 1043 -30.98 -17.97 -7.61
N THR A 1044 -30.94 -19.06 -6.86
CA THR A 1044 -31.40 -19.12 -5.46
C THR A 1044 -30.36 -19.77 -4.56
N TYR A 1045 -30.38 -19.46 -3.26
CA TYR A 1045 -29.42 -20.00 -2.31
C TYR A 1045 -29.55 -21.53 -2.13
N ILE A 1046 -28.47 -22.26 -2.41
CA ILE A 1046 -28.37 -23.71 -2.24
C ILE A 1046 -27.76 -24.02 -0.86
N ALA A 1047 -28.59 -24.34 0.12
CA ALA A 1047 -28.19 -24.49 1.53
C ALA A 1047 -27.22 -25.66 1.85
N ARG A 1048 -26.81 -26.46 0.86
CA ARG A 1048 -25.81 -27.55 1.02
C ARG A 1048 -24.54 -27.24 0.22
N PRO A 1049 -23.39 -26.95 0.86
CA PRO A 1049 -22.12 -26.68 0.18
C PRO A 1049 -21.69 -27.79 -0.80
N ASP A 1050 -21.80 -29.05 -0.39
CA ASP A 1050 -21.41 -30.21 -1.20
C ASP A 1050 -22.27 -30.40 -2.47
N VAL A 1051 -23.50 -29.89 -2.45
CA VAL A 1051 -24.40 -29.88 -3.61
C VAL A 1051 -24.16 -28.64 -4.45
N ALA A 1052 -24.04 -27.47 -3.83
CA ALA A 1052 -23.81 -26.19 -4.50
C ALA A 1052 -22.55 -26.19 -5.36
N MET A 1053 -21.41 -26.65 -4.82
CA MET A 1053 -20.15 -26.69 -5.57
C MET A 1053 -20.21 -27.65 -6.76
N ARG A 1054 -20.93 -28.77 -6.64
CA ARG A 1054 -21.19 -29.70 -7.76
C ARG A 1054 -22.10 -29.11 -8.83
N VAL A 1055 -23.13 -28.35 -8.44
CA VAL A 1055 -24.00 -27.63 -9.38
C VAL A 1055 -23.21 -26.57 -10.14
N ILE A 1056 -22.42 -25.76 -9.44
CA ILE A 1056 -21.57 -24.71 -10.01
C ILE A 1056 -20.50 -25.31 -10.94
N SER A 1057 -19.80 -26.37 -10.51
CA SER A 1057 -18.85 -27.13 -11.34
C SER A 1057 -19.51 -27.65 -12.63
N GLY A 1058 -20.70 -28.27 -12.52
CA GLY A 1058 -21.46 -28.76 -13.67
C GLY A 1058 -21.94 -27.65 -14.61
N GLN A 1059 -22.32 -26.48 -14.08
CA GLN A 1059 -22.65 -25.29 -14.88
C GLN A 1059 -21.41 -24.80 -15.66
N PHE A 1060 -20.26 -24.68 -15.00
CA PHE A 1060 -19.00 -24.30 -15.65
C PHE A 1060 -18.55 -25.32 -16.71
N GLN A 1061 -18.72 -26.61 -16.47
CA GLN A 1061 -18.37 -27.64 -17.46
C GLN A 1061 -19.23 -27.55 -18.73
N GLN A 1062 -20.52 -27.23 -18.58
CA GLN A 1062 -21.41 -26.97 -19.72
C GLN A 1062 -21.03 -25.66 -20.44
N LEU A 1063 -20.77 -24.58 -19.69
CA LEU A 1063 -20.32 -23.30 -20.25
C LEU A 1063 -19.04 -23.46 -21.07
N ALA A 1064 -18.02 -24.17 -20.56
CA ALA A 1064 -16.79 -24.46 -21.29
C ALA A 1064 -17.06 -25.21 -22.60
N GLY A 1065 -17.93 -26.23 -22.54
CA GLY A 1065 -18.32 -27.02 -23.71
C GLY A 1065 -19.13 -26.23 -24.73
N ASP A 1066 -19.85 -25.17 -24.35
CA ASP A 1066 -20.61 -24.31 -25.26
C ASP A 1066 -19.75 -23.14 -25.78
N ALA A 1067 -18.84 -22.61 -24.97
CA ALA A 1067 -17.83 -21.63 -25.37
C ALA A 1067 -16.91 -22.17 -26.48
N GLN A 1068 -16.48 -23.43 -26.40
CA GLN A 1068 -15.73 -24.12 -27.48
C GLN A 1068 -16.46 -24.17 -28.83
N LYS A 1069 -17.80 -24.05 -28.83
CA LYS A 1069 -18.62 -24.05 -30.05
C LYS A 1069 -18.91 -22.64 -30.58
N CYS A 1070 -18.54 -21.59 -29.86
CA CYS A 1070 -18.90 -20.20 -30.15
C CYS A 1070 -17.86 -19.53 -31.08
N PRO A 1071 -18.17 -19.30 -32.37
CA PRO A 1071 -17.17 -18.80 -33.31
C PRO A 1071 -16.74 -17.36 -32.97
N GLY A 1072 -15.44 -17.10 -32.97
CA GLY A 1072 -14.86 -15.78 -32.65
C GLY A 1072 -14.67 -15.50 -31.16
N LEU A 1073 -15.09 -16.41 -30.27
CA LEU A 1073 -14.79 -16.28 -28.84
C LEU A 1073 -13.33 -16.68 -28.56
N PRO A 1074 -12.56 -15.90 -27.77
CA PRO A 1074 -11.19 -16.28 -27.42
C PRO A 1074 -11.13 -17.58 -26.61
N GLU A 1075 -10.27 -18.52 -27.00
CA GLU A 1075 -10.16 -19.87 -26.40
C GLU A 1075 -9.96 -19.83 -24.87
N ARG A 1076 -9.23 -18.83 -24.37
CA ARG A 1076 -9.02 -18.55 -22.94
C ARG A 1076 -10.32 -18.48 -22.11
N VAL A 1077 -11.45 -18.10 -22.72
CA VAL A 1077 -12.76 -18.06 -22.04
C VAL A 1077 -13.25 -19.47 -21.72
N ALA A 1078 -13.14 -20.39 -22.69
CA ALA A 1078 -13.51 -21.79 -22.52
C ALA A 1078 -12.54 -22.54 -21.58
N ASP A 1079 -11.26 -22.16 -21.58
CA ASP A 1079 -10.27 -22.72 -20.66
C ASP A 1079 -10.46 -22.21 -19.22
N LEU A 1080 -10.79 -20.93 -19.01
CA LEU A 1080 -11.13 -20.38 -17.69
C LEU A 1080 -12.41 -21.03 -17.13
N MET A 1081 -13.41 -21.27 -17.98
CA MET A 1081 -14.61 -22.05 -17.61
C MET A 1081 -14.26 -23.49 -17.22
N ARG A 1082 -13.33 -24.14 -17.91
CA ARG A 1082 -12.87 -25.50 -17.55
C ARG A 1082 -12.09 -25.51 -16.23
N PHE A 1083 -11.19 -24.54 -16.04
CA PHE A 1083 -10.47 -24.35 -14.78
C PHE A 1083 -11.45 -24.22 -13.60
N TYR A 1084 -12.51 -23.41 -13.72
CA TYR A 1084 -13.50 -23.30 -12.65
C TYR A 1084 -14.38 -24.55 -12.48
N ALA A 1085 -14.67 -25.29 -13.56
CA ALA A 1085 -15.33 -26.59 -13.44
C ALA A 1085 -14.50 -27.57 -12.59
N ASP A 1086 -13.20 -27.68 -12.87
CA ASP A 1086 -12.29 -28.56 -12.15
C ASP A 1086 -12.00 -28.06 -10.73
N PHE A 1087 -11.86 -26.74 -10.53
CA PHE A 1087 -11.70 -26.11 -9.20
C PHE A 1087 -12.88 -26.43 -8.29
N PHE A 1088 -14.12 -26.17 -8.74
CA PHE A 1088 -15.32 -26.43 -7.93
C PHE A 1088 -15.65 -27.93 -7.78
N ALA A 1089 -15.10 -28.81 -8.63
CA ALA A 1089 -15.19 -30.26 -8.44
C ALA A 1089 -14.31 -30.76 -7.28
N HIS A 1090 -13.17 -30.12 -7.02
CA HIS A 1090 -12.17 -30.53 -6.04
C HIS A 1090 -12.08 -29.61 -4.81
N LEU A 1091 -12.86 -28.53 -4.77
CA LEU A 1091 -12.87 -27.56 -3.68
C LEU A 1091 -13.35 -28.21 -2.36
N ASP A 1092 -12.48 -28.20 -1.36
CA ASP A 1092 -12.83 -28.56 0.01
C ASP A 1092 -13.79 -27.53 0.59
N TRP A 1093 -15.08 -27.90 0.61
CA TRP A 1093 -16.17 -27.07 1.12
C TRP A 1093 -16.13 -26.88 2.64
N THR A 1094 -15.29 -27.62 3.39
CA THR A 1094 -15.10 -27.36 4.83
C THR A 1094 -14.24 -26.11 5.09
N GLN A 1095 -13.62 -25.57 4.03
CA GLN A 1095 -12.86 -24.31 4.03
C GLN A 1095 -13.68 -23.10 3.52
N LEU A 1096 -14.92 -23.32 3.06
CA LEU A 1096 -15.87 -22.28 2.64
C LEU A 1096 -16.64 -21.66 3.80
#